data_AF-A0A6J6F7N0-F1
#
_entry.id   AF-A0A6J6F7N0-F1
#
_cell.length_a   1.000
_cell.length_b   1.000
_cell.length_c   1.000
_cell.angle_alpha   90.00
_cell.angle_beta   90.00
_cell.angle_gamma   90.00
#
_symmetry.space_group_name_H-M   'P 1'
#
loop_
_entity.id
_entity.type
_entity.pdbx_description
1 polymer ?
#
loop_
_entity_poly.entity_id
_entity_poly.type
_entity_poly.pdbx_seq_one_letter_code
_entity_poly.pdbx_strand_id
1 'polypeptide(L)'
;MNTKTVDKRGRRSKALLPLVAILATSAWATTLTSGVARASTITTGEISTRVSDHVGIDADGEPDGTASSNCIRYSPTDTSSSSDWVDAMSTPNEARTAHGREEGSCPSDLEIEEQSAVGIRPAAGGSVADGSRFLLGRVVHYNNPIIGSADYFKGLFSVRMDGFDGDPVVNFDWWMWETPNNADPCPGGDDENGCFDEIKFSSKFSDKLMTQGGVDYRLLIDGFFPVAAGAACPATPTGDTNDVFWTAERATSHACLYATLGQVRTVTVVKDINGVTDEITAPSTEFDFTTTGTLKGSPWDDDSFSLTPPANGMASSKAVEIARGDTVTIDEGPATSAKWELTAVSCVDFGANGDPRPLPSATYDLEDGVITLTNVPAPANIEKPDITCTFTNTYTPMATLTLKKTVSSGEATAADFTLTATGESSAPASGRVVSGVTGSDAVTSVVVPAGEYQLSESGPVSYISDNGWSCDGSEESANVVLLSDGDSTTCTISNRYAEGVLNIAVVVSDPSNGLTNSTKVFAGTYVCGDAAPVAFTATVAAPFVVSDLPKGTSCTATETQPTGDLLNANYSWGTPTYSTRPVTIGDGTVATLTITNPIGFVAPTTTTAAPAPTTTVVVTGLGGPATTTSLPVSTVAPSALPTTGSGNTTSLVALAVALMVIGVALGRRRQWSDEV
;
A
#
# COMPACT_ATOMS: atom_id res chain seq x y z
N MET A 1 30.51 46.43 7.98
CA MET A 1 30.67 45.12 7.31
C MET A 1 30.48 44.05 8.38
N ASN A 2 29.22 43.87 8.82
CA ASN A 2 28.33 42.73 8.51
C ASN A 2 28.85 41.40 9.09
N THR A 3 28.58 41.16 10.38
CA THR A 3 27.49 40.32 10.98
C THR A 3 27.91 38.85 11.06
N LYS A 4 28.52 38.35 12.15
CA LYS A 4 28.00 38.04 13.51
C LYS A 4 26.69 37.24 13.53
N THR A 5 26.80 35.92 13.56
CA THR A 5 25.79 34.98 14.08
C THR A 5 25.98 34.84 15.60
N VAL A 6 24.90 35.07 16.36
CA VAL A 6 24.84 34.99 17.82
C VAL A 6 23.95 33.82 18.24
N ASP A 7 24.60 32.87 18.92
CA ASP A 7 24.19 32.02 20.05
C ASP A 7 22.77 32.19 20.66
N LYS A 8 22.03 31.09 20.88
CA LYS A 8 21.74 30.54 22.24
C LYS A 8 20.67 29.43 22.31
N ARG A 9 21.12 28.29 22.84
CA ARG A 9 20.59 27.45 23.95
C ARG A 9 19.11 27.06 24.04
N GLY A 10 18.88 25.77 24.31
CA GLY A 10 17.74 25.35 25.13
C GLY A 10 17.41 23.85 25.25
N ARG A 11 18.20 23.10 26.03
CA ARG A 11 17.74 22.03 26.96
C ARG A 11 16.93 20.84 26.38
N ARG A 12 17.55 19.65 26.31
CA ARG A 12 16.85 18.36 26.52
C ARG A 12 17.61 17.49 27.52
N SER A 13 16.81 16.89 28.39
CA SER A 13 17.14 16.22 29.65
C SER A 13 17.69 14.81 29.45
N LYS A 14 18.50 14.37 30.42
CA LYS A 14 19.11 13.03 30.53
C LYS A 14 18.09 11.96 30.97
N ALA A 15 18.23 10.73 30.45
CA ALA A 15 18.01 9.46 31.14
C ALA A 15 18.69 8.33 30.32
N LEU A 16 19.90 7.91 30.69
CA LEU A 16 20.26 6.63 31.34
C LEU A 16 20.12 5.38 30.43
N LEU A 17 21.24 4.96 29.82
CA LEU A 17 21.51 3.57 29.42
C LEU A 17 22.40 2.88 30.48
N PRO A 18 22.23 1.59 30.78
CA PRO A 18 23.10 0.88 31.70
C PRO A 18 24.42 0.48 31.04
N LEU A 19 25.50 0.71 31.77
CA LEU A 19 26.89 0.41 31.43
C LEU A 19 27.18 -1.07 31.74
N VAL A 20 27.41 -1.91 30.73
CA VAL A 20 28.00 -3.24 30.91
C VAL A 20 29.52 -3.11 30.79
N ALA A 21 30.23 -3.43 31.86
CA ALA A 21 31.68 -3.39 31.93
C ALA A 21 32.29 -4.58 31.16
N ILE A 22 33.02 -4.30 30.08
CA ILE A 22 33.84 -5.29 29.36
C ILE A 22 35.24 -5.26 29.98
N LEU A 23 35.63 -6.36 30.65
CA LEU A 23 37.02 -6.63 30.98
C LEU A 23 37.78 -6.92 29.69
N ALA A 24 38.74 -6.06 29.37
CA ALA A 24 39.68 -6.28 28.28
C ALA A 24 40.70 -7.35 28.69
N THR A 25 40.53 -8.57 28.17
CA THR A 25 41.63 -9.53 28.04
C THR A 25 42.22 -9.39 26.65
N SER A 26 43.53 -9.15 26.60
CA SER A 26 44.31 -9.05 25.37
C SER A 26 44.38 -10.39 24.66
N ALA A 27 43.45 -10.63 23.72
CA ALA A 27 43.58 -11.69 22.74
C ALA A 27 44.52 -11.22 21.63
N TRP A 28 45.58 -12.00 21.40
CA TRP A 28 46.47 -11.82 20.27
C TRP A 28 45.63 -11.99 18.99
N ALA A 29 45.40 -10.91 18.26
CA ALA A 29 44.83 -10.97 16.93
C ALA A 29 45.88 -11.59 16.01
N THR A 30 45.90 -12.92 15.91
CA THR A 30 46.40 -13.58 14.70
C THR A 30 45.51 -13.09 13.57
N THR A 31 46.04 -12.18 12.76
CA THR A 31 45.55 -11.95 11.40
C THR A 31 45.59 -13.29 10.69
N LEU A 32 44.45 -13.99 10.71
CA LEU A 32 44.16 -15.05 9.76
C LEU A 32 44.14 -14.34 8.41
N THR A 33 45.27 -14.38 7.71
CA THR A 33 45.27 -14.17 6.27
C THR A 33 44.22 -15.13 5.73
N SER A 34 43.14 -14.59 5.17
CA SER A 34 42.14 -15.36 4.45
C SER A 34 42.88 -16.14 3.37
N GLY A 35 43.22 -17.40 3.66
CA GLY A 35 43.72 -18.31 2.65
C GLY A 35 42.63 -18.38 1.60
N VAL A 36 42.95 -17.98 0.37
CA VAL A 36 42.10 -18.22 -0.78
C VAL A 36 41.75 -19.71 -0.73
N ALA A 37 40.48 -20.03 -0.47
CA ALA A 37 40.03 -21.41 -0.47
C ALA A 37 40.41 -21.99 -1.83
N ARG A 38 41.30 -23.00 -1.86
CA ARG A 38 41.55 -23.72 -3.11
C ARG A 38 40.23 -24.36 -3.51
N ALA A 39 39.83 -24.16 -4.77
CA ALA A 39 38.66 -24.85 -5.33
C ALA A 39 38.79 -26.35 -5.05
N SER A 40 37.69 -26.99 -4.64
CA SER A 40 37.68 -28.43 -4.41
C SER A 40 38.16 -29.13 -5.68
N THR A 41 39.10 -30.07 -5.53
CA THR A 41 39.56 -30.91 -6.63
C THR A 41 38.59 -32.06 -6.77
N ILE A 42 37.87 -32.10 -7.89
CA ILE A 42 36.91 -33.14 -8.24
C ILE A 42 37.63 -34.15 -9.13
N THR A 43 37.53 -35.44 -8.82
CA THR A 43 38.12 -36.50 -9.64
C THR A 43 37.04 -37.05 -10.57
N THR A 44 37.15 -36.83 -11.88
CA THR A 44 36.25 -37.46 -12.85
C THR A 44 36.56 -38.94 -12.98
N GLY A 45 37.80 -39.33 -12.68
CA GLY A 45 38.32 -40.64 -13.04
C GLY A 45 38.38 -40.80 -14.56
N GLU A 46 38.24 -42.03 -15.04
CA GLU A 46 38.08 -42.32 -16.47
C GLU A 46 36.71 -41.83 -16.96
N ILE A 47 36.71 -41.18 -18.12
CA ILE A 47 35.48 -40.77 -18.80
C ILE A 47 35.21 -41.78 -19.90
N SER A 48 34.06 -42.43 -19.80
CA SER A 48 33.52 -43.26 -20.88
C SER A 48 32.23 -42.64 -21.42
N THR A 49 31.98 -42.79 -22.71
CA THR A 49 30.76 -42.27 -23.34
C THR A 49 30.13 -43.29 -24.27
N ARG A 50 28.83 -43.12 -24.51
CA ARG A 50 28.10 -43.81 -25.57
C ARG A 50 27.05 -42.88 -26.16
N VAL A 51 26.56 -43.26 -27.33
CA VAL A 51 25.36 -42.68 -27.94
C VAL A 51 24.28 -43.74 -28.03
N SER A 52 23.06 -43.40 -27.64
CA SER A 52 21.91 -44.32 -27.66
C SER A 52 20.64 -43.63 -28.09
N ASP A 53 19.61 -44.44 -28.33
CA ASP A 53 18.23 -43.99 -28.55
C ASP A 53 18.10 -42.96 -29.67
N HIS A 54 18.95 -43.07 -30.69
CA HIS A 54 18.88 -42.31 -31.91
C HIS A 54 17.59 -42.66 -32.65
N VAL A 55 16.74 -41.66 -32.86
CA VAL A 55 15.43 -41.76 -33.50
C VAL A 55 15.26 -40.56 -34.44
N GLY A 56 14.72 -40.82 -35.63
CA GLY A 56 14.25 -39.76 -36.53
C GLY A 56 12.91 -39.21 -36.05
N ILE A 57 12.73 -37.90 -36.12
CA ILE A 57 11.55 -37.19 -35.63
C ILE A 57 11.07 -36.16 -36.65
N ASP A 58 9.80 -35.79 -36.56
CA ASP A 58 9.23 -34.67 -37.29
C ASP A 58 9.52 -33.33 -36.59
N ALA A 59 9.01 -32.23 -37.16
CA ALA A 59 9.20 -30.88 -36.63
C ALA A 59 8.55 -30.67 -35.23
N ASP A 60 7.57 -31.49 -34.86
CA ASP A 60 6.91 -31.46 -33.55
C ASP A 60 7.66 -32.32 -32.51
N GLY A 61 8.69 -33.06 -32.95
CA GLY A 61 9.54 -33.90 -32.10
C GLY A 61 9.01 -35.33 -31.91
N GLU A 62 7.96 -35.70 -32.62
CA GLU A 62 7.36 -37.03 -32.62
C GLU A 62 8.12 -37.99 -33.53
N PRO A 63 8.17 -39.31 -33.24
CA PRO A 63 8.90 -40.26 -34.07
C PRO A 63 8.41 -40.27 -35.53
N ASP A 64 9.34 -40.05 -36.45
CA ASP A 64 9.09 -40.09 -37.89
C ASP A 64 9.94 -41.19 -38.56
N GLY A 65 9.24 -42.14 -39.17
CA GLY A 65 9.83 -43.38 -39.65
C GLY A 65 10.24 -44.35 -38.54
N THR A 66 11.11 -45.30 -38.88
CA THR A 66 11.63 -46.34 -38.00
C THR A 66 13.15 -46.35 -38.06
N ALA A 67 13.81 -46.99 -37.09
CA ALA A 67 15.25 -47.22 -37.16
C ALA A 67 15.69 -47.87 -38.49
N SER A 68 14.85 -48.73 -39.07
CA SER A 68 15.11 -49.33 -40.38
C SER A 68 14.93 -48.36 -41.54
N SER A 69 13.86 -47.55 -41.56
CA SER A 69 13.62 -46.62 -42.68
C SER A 69 14.52 -45.38 -42.65
N ASN A 70 15.07 -45.05 -41.48
CA ASN A 70 16.07 -43.99 -41.30
C ASN A 70 17.52 -44.52 -41.28
N CYS A 71 17.73 -45.80 -41.63
CA CYS A 71 19.04 -46.45 -41.64
C CYS A 71 19.86 -46.26 -40.35
N ILE A 72 19.23 -46.28 -39.17
CA ILE A 72 19.91 -46.00 -37.91
C ILE A 72 20.88 -47.12 -37.55
N ARG A 73 22.15 -46.80 -37.35
CA ARG A 73 23.21 -47.74 -36.99
C ARG A 73 24.06 -47.20 -35.84
N TYR A 74 24.79 -48.09 -35.19
CA TYR A 74 25.71 -47.77 -34.10
C TYR A 74 27.07 -48.43 -34.34
N SER A 75 28.13 -47.86 -33.78
CA SER A 75 29.47 -48.44 -33.81
C SER A 75 30.37 -47.86 -32.72
N PRO A 76 31.09 -48.70 -31.93
CA PRO A 76 30.87 -50.14 -31.77
C PRO A 76 29.43 -50.42 -31.33
N THR A 77 28.86 -51.57 -31.69
CA THR A 77 27.47 -51.89 -31.36
C THR A 77 27.41 -52.66 -30.05
N ASP A 78 26.63 -52.18 -29.08
CA ASP A 78 26.22 -52.97 -27.90
C ASP A 78 24.84 -53.57 -28.15
N THR A 79 23.86 -52.71 -28.43
CA THR A 79 22.49 -53.13 -28.75
C THR A 79 22.01 -52.51 -30.06
N SER A 80 20.81 -52.90 -30.52
CA SER A 80 20.18 -52.28 -31.68
C SER A 80 19.82 -50.80 -31.48
N SER A 81 19.89 -50.28 -30.26
CA SER A 81 19.57 -48.89 -29.91
C SER A 81 20.72 -48.17 -29.22
N SER A 82 21.94 -48.72 -29.23
CA SER A 82 23.08 -48.05 -28.59
C SER A 82 24.42 -48.49 -29.13
N SER A 83 25.37 -47.55 -29.10
CA SER A 83 26.78 -47.91 -29.17
C SER A 83 27.23 -48.57 -27.88
N ASP A 84 28.30 -49.35 -27.95
CA ASP A 84 29.06 -49.75 -26.77
C ASP A 84 29.66 -48.52 -26.09
N TRP A 85 30.03 -48.70 -24.83
CA TRP A 85 30.81 -47.72 -24.08
C TRP A 85 32.23 -47.68 -24.65
N VAL A 86 32.70 -46.47 -24.94
CA VAL A 86 34.10 -46.24 -25.31
C VAL A 86 34.74 -45.28 -24.31
N ASP A 87 36.03 -45.47 -24.08
CA ASP A 87 36.92 -44.56 -23.36
C ASP A 87 38.05 -44.07 -24.29
N ALA A 88 38.98 -43.26 -23.76
CA ALA A 88 40.09 -42.74 -24.54
C ALA A 88 41.07 -43.83 -25.06
N MET A 89 41.08 -45.01 -24.44
CA MET A 89 41.98 -46.13 -24.72
C MET A 89 41.33 -47.24 -25.56
N SER A 90 40.02 -47.16 -25.78
CA SER A 90 39.23 -48.11 -26.56
C SER A 90 39.69 -48.20 -28.02
N THR A 91 39.44 -49.34 -28.68
CA THR A 91 39.74 -49.53 -30.10
C THR A 91 38.54 -50.17 -30.82
N PRO A 92 37.74 -49.39 -31.58
CA PRO A 92 37.85 -47.95 -31.79
C PRO A 92 37.44 -47.12 -30.56
N ASN A 93 37.99 -45.91 -30.41
CA ASN A 93 37.68 -44.98 -29.31
C ASN A 93 36.62 -43.94 -29.68
N GLU A 94 35.69 -44.29 -30.56
CA GLU A 94 34.63 -43.40 -31.02
C GLU A 94 33.29 -44.13 -30.96
N ALA A 95 32.42 -43.67 -30.07
CA ALA A 95 31.03 -44.10 -30.02
C ALA A 95 30.27 -43.31 -31.07
N ARG A 96 29.67 -44.01 -32.03
CA ARG A 96 29.00 -43.42 -33.19
C ARG A 96 27.57 -43.91 -33.30
N THR A 97 26.74 -43.02 -33.81
CA THR A 97 25.44 -43.35 -34.38
C THR A 97 25.32 -42.69 -35.75
N ALA A 98 24.63 -43.37 -36.67
CA ALA A 98 24.46 -42.92 -38.04
C ALA A 98 23.01 -43.05 -38.49
N HIS A 99 22.64 -42.33 -39.53
CA HIS A 99 21.31 -42.29 -40.11
C HIS A 99 21.40 -41.97 -41.61
N GLY A 100 20.36 -42.35 -42.33
CA GLY A 100 20.21 -42.11 -43.77
C GLY A 100 21.29 -42.75 -44.65
N ARG A 101 21.12 -42.62 -45.98
CA ARG A 101 22.14 -42.71 -47.03
C ARG A 101 21.62 -42.10 -48.33
N GLU A 102 22.51 -41.65 -49.22
CA GLU A 102 22.12 -40.99 -50.48
C GLU A 102 21.31 -41.92 -51.41
N GLU A 103 21.78 -43.15 -51.64
CA GLU A 103 21.15 -44.08 -52.59
C GLU A 103 21.38 -45.53 -52.18
N GLY A 104 20.35 -46.40 -52.17
CA GLY A 104 20.50 -47.85 -51.94
C GLY A 104 19.82 -48.34 -50.65
N SER A 105 20.05 -49.61 -50.28
CA SER A 105 19.49 -50.18 -49.04
C SER A 105 20.34 -49.83 -47.82
N CYS A 106 19.72 -49.68 -46.65
CA CYS A 106 20.47 -49.42 -45.42
C CYS A 106 21.57 -50.48 -45.19
N PRO A 107 22.82 -50.07 -44.87
CA PRO A 107 23.92 -51.01 -44.62
C PRO A 107 23.66 -51.87 -43.38
N SER A 108 24.35 -53.02 -43.25
CA SER A 108 24.23 -53.86 -42.04
C SER A 108 24.93 -53.23 -40.85
N ASP A 109 26.07 -52.59 -41.11
CA ASP A 109 26.93 -51.92 -40.14
C ASP A 109 26.92 -50.41 -40.41
N LEU A 110 27.45 -49.63 -39.47
CA LEU A 110 27.59 -48.18 -39.64
C LEU A 110 28.69 -47.87 -40.65
N GLU A 111 28.37 -47.10 -41.71
CA GLU A 111 29.29 -46.74 -42.79
C GLU A 111 29.36 -45.22 -42.98
N ILE A 112 30.36 -44.55 -42.38
CA ILE A 112 30.52 -43.08 -42.40
C ILE A 112 30.80 -42.47 -43.78
N GLU A 113 31.08 -43.28 -44.80
CA GLU A 113 31.25 -42.82 -46.19
C GLU A 113 29.92 -42.75 -46.95
N GLU A 114 28.89 -43.47 -46.49
CA GLU A 114 27.56 -43.53 -47.13
C GLU A 114 26.46 -42.92 -46.27
N GLN A 115 26.64 -42.88 -44.95
CA GLN A 115 25.65 -42.38 -43.98
C GLN A 115 26.12 -41.09 -43.32
N SER A 116 25.19 -40.20 -42.98
CA SER A 116 25.46 -39.16 -42.00
C SER A 116 25.65 -39.79 -40.62
N ALA A 117 26.56 -39.25 -39.82
CA ALA A 117 26.88 -39.83 -38.52
C ALA A 117 27.38 -38.81 -37.50
N VAL A 118 27.02 -39.04 -36.23
CA VAL A 118 27.51 -38.30 -35.08
C VAL A 118 28.37 -39.23 -34.23
N GLY A 119 29.59 -38.79 -33.92
CA GLY A 119 30.57 -39.53 -33.14
C GLY A 119 31.10 -38.73 -31.96
N ILE A 120 31.43 -39.41 -30.86
CA ILE A 120 32.14 -38.84 -29.71
C ILE A 120 33.36 -39.69 -29.36
N ARG A 121 34.50 -39.02 -29.21
CA ARG A 121 35.75 -39.58 -28.66
C ARG A 121 35.98 -39.00 -27.26
N PRO A 122 35.73 -39.75 -26.18
CA PRO A 122 35.89 -39.24 -24.83
C PRO A 122 37.32 -38.80 -24.53
N ALA A 123 37.46 -37.80 -23.67
CA ALA A 123 38.74 -37.46 -23.06
C ALA A 123 39.14 -38.54 -22.05
N ALA A 124 40.43 -38.60 -21.67
CA ALA A 124 40.90 -39.57 -20.68
C ALA A 124 40.36 -39.33 -19.25
N GLY A 125 39.80 -38.14 -18.98
CA GLY A 125 39.42 -37.71 -17.64
C GLY A 125 40.62 -37.32 -16.77
N GLY A 126 40.44 -37.34 -15.44
CA GLY A 126 41.44 -36.96 -14.46
C GLY A 126 40.86 -36.17 -13.28
N SER A 127 41.49 -35.04 -12.97
CA SER A 127 41.06 -34.14 -11.88
C SER A 127 40.80 -32.75 -12.41
N VAL A 128 39.68 -32.16 -11.99
CA VAL A 128 39.22 -30.83 -12.39
C VAL A 128 38.91 -30.00 -11.16
N ALA A 129 39.08 -28.69 -11.24
CA ALA A 129 38.65 -27.80 -10.18
C ALA A 129 37.15 -27.51 -10.31
N ASP A 130 36.44 -27.47 -9.19
CA ASP A 130 35.02 -27.12 -9.15
C ASP A 130 34.71 -25.82 -9.93
N GLY A 131 33.69 -25.85 -10.77
CA GLY A 131 33.27 -24.76 -11.66
C GLY A 131 34.26 -24.40 -12.78
N SER A 132 35.34 -25.16 -12.97
CA SER A 132 36.29 -24.94 -14.07
C SER A 132 35.91 -25.75 -15.31
N ARG A 133 36.07 -25.14 -16.48
CA ARG A 133 35.88 -25.83 -17.77
C ARG A 133 36.91 -26.94 -17.94
N PHE A 134 36.48 -28.09 -18.46
CA PHE A 134 37.36 -29.20 -18.82
C PHE A 134 36.87 -29.90 -20.08
N LEU A 135 37.79 -30.56 -20.78
CA LEU A 135 37.49 -31.32 -21.98
C LEU A 135 36.71 -32.59 -21.63
N LEU A 136 35.49 -32.72 -22.16
CA LEU A 136 34.67 -33.92 -22.05
C LEU A 136 35.00 -34.93 -23.16
N GLY A 137 35.27 -34.43 -24.36
CA GLY A 137 35.67 -35.25 -25.50
C GLY A 137 35.72 -34.46 -26.79
N ARG A 138 35.88 -35.19 -27.90
CA ARG A 138 35.85 -34.65 -29.26
C ARG A 138 34.63 -35.18 -30.00
N VAL A 139 33.77 -34.28 -30.42
CA VAL A 139 32.63 -34.57 -31.27
C VAL A 139 33.05 -34.52 -32.73
N VAL A 140 32.55 -35.46 -33.51
CA VAL A 140 32.76 -35.57 -34.96
C VAL A 140 31.40 -35.67 -35.62
N HIS A 141 31.16 -34.84 -36.62
CA HIS A 141 29.96 -34.94 -37.45
C HIS A 141 30.42 -35.24 -38.87
N TYR A 142 30.01 -36.40 -39.38
CA TYR A 142 30.17 -36.82 -40.76
C TYR A 142 28.85 -36.45 -41.47
N ASN A 143 28.84 -35.33 -42.17
CA ASN A 143 27.66 -34.86 -42.90
C ASN A 143 27.75 -35.34 -44.35
N ASN A 144 26.86 -36.25 -44.74
CA ASN A 144 26.75 -36.79 -46.08
C ASN A 144 25.32 -36.58 -46.59
N PRO A 145 25.10 -36.46 -47.90
CA PRO A 145 23.76 -36.44 -48.43
C PRO A 145 23.02 -37.71 -48.09
N ILE A 146 21.81 -37.57 -47.56
CA ILE A 146 20.96 -38.71 -47.26
C ILE A 146 19.58 -38.61 -47.89
N ILE A 147 18.97 -39.78 -48.05
CA ILE A 147 17.52 -39.96 -48.16
C ILE A 147 17.08 -40.68 -46.88
N GLY A 148 16.32 -39.96 -46.04
CA GLY A 148 15.71 -40.46 -44.82
C GLY A 148 14.19 -40.31 -44.85
N SER A 149 13.50 -40.91 -43.87
CA SER A 149 12.08 -40.60 -43.64
C SER A 149 11.90 -39.31 -42.83
N ALA A 150 12.86 -38.99 -41.96
CA ALA A 150 12.84 -37.84 -41.07
C ALA A 150 13.85 -36.76 -41.50
N ASP A 151 13.49 -35.50 -41.25
CA ASP A 151 14.36 -34.32 -41.43
C ASP A 151 15.12 -33.98 -40.14
N TYR A 152 14.65 -34.46 -38.98
CA TYR A 152 15.25 -34.21 -37.69
C TYR A 152 15.58 -35.51 -36.99
N PHE A 153 16.56 -35.45 -36.09
CA PHE A 153 16.97 -36.59 -35.30
C PHE A 153 17.24 -36.17 -33.86
N LYS A 154 17.04 -37.10 -32.93
CA LYS A 154 17.42 -36.95 -31.53
C LYS A 154 18.03 -38.22 -31.00
N GLY A 155 18.75 -38.12 -29.90
CA GLY A 155 19.20 -39.27 -29.13
C GLY A 155 19.77 -38.86 -27.78
N LEU A 156 20.34 -39.84 -27.09
CA LEU A 156 21.02 -39.65 -25.81
C LEU A 156 22.53 -39.70 -25.99
N PHE A 157 23.20 -38.70 -25.44
CA PHE A 157 24.62 -38.72 -25.16
C PHE A 157 24.81 -39.10 -23.68
N SER A 158 25.30 -40.30 -23.42
CA SER A 158 25.56 -40.78 -22.05
C SER A 158 27.03 -40.63 -21.71
N VAL A 159 27.29 -40.15 -20.49
CA VAL A 159 28.62 -40.01 -19.92
C VAL A 159 28.69 -40.80 -18.62
N ARG A 160 29.76 -41.57 -18.45
CA ARG A 160 30.13 -42.23 -17.20
C ARG A 160 31.45 -41.64 -16.71
N MET A 161 31.50 -41.31 -15.42
CA MET A 161 32.69 -40.84 -14.73
C MET A 161 32.92 -41.71 -13.49
N ASP A 162 33.91 -42.59 -13.52
CA ASP A 162 34.15 -43.58 -12.45
C ASP A 162 34.82 -43.01 -11.19
N GLY A 163 35.20 -41.73 -11.23
CA GLY A 163 35.68 -41.02 -10.03
C GLY A 163 34.58 -40.71 -9.03
N PHE A 164 33.30 -40.72 -9.44
CA PHE A 164 32.16 -40.38 -8.59
C PHE A 164 31.58 -41.60 -7.87
N ASP A 165 30.85 -41.35 -6.77
CA ASP A 165 30.26 -42.40 -5.96
C ASP A 165 29.25 -43.23 -6.78
N GLY A 166 29.54 -44.52 -6.97
CA GLY A 166 28.66 -45.45 -7.66
C GLY A 166 28.70 -45.39 -9.20
N ASP A 167 29.74 -44.78 -9.78
CA ASP A 167 29.98 -44.68 -11.23
C ASP A 167 28.74 -44.18 -12.01
N PRO A 168 28.23 -42.97 -11.69
CA PRO A 168 26.99 -42.49 -12.25
C PRO A 168 27.05 -42.38 -13.78
N VAL A 169 25.95 -42.79 -14.42
CA VAL A 169 25.68 -42.50 -15.83
C VAL A 169 24.71 -41.34 -15.91
N VAL A 170 25.21 -40.23 -16.44
CA VAL A 170 24.43 -39.02 -16.75
C VAL A 170 24.15 -38.94 -18.24
N ASN A 171 23.01 -38.37 -18.61
CA ASN A 171 22.56 -38.26 -19.99
C ASN A 171 22.28 -36.82 -20.37
N PHE A 172 22.48 -36.53 -21.66
CA PHE A 172 22.05 -35.31 -22.32
C PHE A 172 21.30 -35.68 -23.59
N ASP A 173 20.10 -35.12 -23.74
CA ASP A 173 19.38 -35.16 -25.01
C ASP A 173 20.11 -34.27 -26.02
N TRP A 174 20.44 -34.83 -27.16
CA TRP A 174 20.93 -34.08 -28.31
C TRP A 174 19.89 -34.09 -29.42
N TRP A 175 19.95 -33.06 -30.24
CA TRP A 175 19.06 -32.83 -31.36
C TRP A 175 19.89 -32.44 -32.57
N MET A 176 19.42 -32.87 -33.73
CA MET A 176 20.07 -32.60 -34.99
C MET A 176 19.05 -32.32 -36.09
N TRP A 177 19.41 -31.39 -36.97
CA TRP A 177 18.68 -31.10 -38.19
C TRP A 177 19.51 -31.54 -39.39
N GLU A 178 19.01 -32.55 -40.11
CA GLU A 178 19.47 -32.82 -41.45
C GLU A 178 18.75 -31.84 -42.38
N THR A 179 19.43 -30.78 -42.79
CA THR A 179 18.79 -29.70 -43.52
C THR A 179 18.44 -30.13 -44.94
N PRO A 180 17.34 -29.63 -45.52
CA PRO A 180 17.12 -29.85 -46.95
C PRO A 180 18.27 -29.20 -47.73
N ASN A 181 19.05 -30.00 -48.46
CA ASN A 181 20.21 -29.54 -49.23
C ASN A 181 19.95 -28.40 -50.23
N ASN A 182 18.68 -28.18 -50.59
CA ASN A 182 18.24 -27.16 -51.53
C ASN A 182 17.37 -26.06 -50.89
N ALA A 183 17.38 -25.93 -49.55
CA ALA A 183 16.65 -24.87 -48.87
C ALA A 183 17.13 -23.48 -49.30
N ASP A 184 16.21 -22.53 -49.44
CA ASP A 184 16.51 -21.13 -49.78
C ASP A 184 15.73 -20.19 -48.84
N PRO A 185 16.40 -19.49 -47.91
CA PRO A 185 17.85 -19.54 -47.63
C PRO A 185 18.27 -20.80 -46.87
N CYS A 186 19.52 -21.27 -47.05
CA CYS A 186 20.09 -22.34 -46.23
C CYS A 186 20.29 -21.89 -44.77
N PRO A 187 19.75 -22.62 -43.78
CA PRO A 187 20.05 -22.41 -42.37
C PRO A 187 21.53 -22.69 -42.09
N GLY A 188 22.19 -21.88 -41.25
CA GLY A 188 23.59 -22.09 -40.85
C GLY A 188 24.66 -21.82 -41.91
N GLY A 189 24.29 -21.81 -43.20
CA GLY A 189 25.15 -21.54 -44.35
C GLY A 189 25.03 -22.62 -45.43
N ASP A 190 25.67 -22.36 -46.57
CA ASP A 190 25.74 -23.26 -47.71
C ASP A 190 27.14 -23.31 -48.31
N ASP A 191 27.42 -24.38 -49.04
CA ASP A 191 28.54 -24.48 -49.96
C ASP A 191 28.10 -25.08 -51.31
N GLU A 192 29.06 -25.48 -52.16
CA GLU A 192 28.74 -26.08 -53.47
C GLU A 192 28.01 -27.42 -53.38
N ASN A 193 27.95 -28.05 -52.20
CA ASN A 193 27.37 -29.36 -51.97
C ASN A 193 25.97 -29.30 -51.37
N GLY A 194 25.61 -28.23 -50.66
CA GLY A 194 24.27 -28.03 -50.09
C GLY A 194 24.27 -27.16 -48.85
N CYS A 195 23.13 -27.18 -48.15
CA CYS A 195 22.98 -26.53 -46.85
C CYS A 195 23.77 -27.27 -45.75
N PHE A 196 24.14 -26.56 -44.69
CA PHE A 196 24.86 -27.14 -43.56
C PHE A 196 23.91 -27.77 -42.55
N ASP A 197 24.36 -28.84 -41.89
CA ASP A 197 23.55 -29.54 -40.90
C ASP A 197 23.90 -29.17 -39.47
N GLU A 198 22.89 -29.20 -38.61
CA GLU A 198 22.93 -28.65 -37.26
C GLU A 198 22.99 -29.75 -36.21
N ILE A 199 23.90 -29.67 -35.24
CA ILE A 199 23.83 -30.45 -33.98
C ILE A 199 23.79 -29.49 -32.78
N LYS A 200 22.91 -29.77 -31.82
CA LYS A 200 22.87 -29.06 -30.52
C LYS A 200 22.42 -29.98 -29.39
N PHE A 201 22.62 -29.53 -28.15
CA PHE A 201 22.02 -30.17 -26.98
C PHE A 201 20.66 -29.54 -26.67
N SER A 202 19.68 -30.37 -26.36
CA SER A 202 18.34 -29.92 -25.93
C SER A 202 18.37 -29.36 -24.51
N SER A 203 19.25 -29.90 -23.67
CA SER A 203 19.56 -29.42 -22.32
C SER A 203 21.07 -29.38 -22.13
N LYS A 204 21.58 -28.33 -21.49
CA LYS A 204 22.97 -28.25 -21.02
C LYS A 204 23.16 -28.87 -19.64
N PHE A 205 22.08 -29.35 -19.03
CA PHE A 205 22.02 -29.79 -17.65
C PHE A 205 21.87 -31.32 -17.60
N SER A 206 22.74 -32.02 -16.86
CA SER A 206 22.67 -33.48 -16.75
C SER A 206 21.37 -33.94 -16.11
N ASP A 207 20.81 -35.07 -16.57
CA ASP A 207 19.57 -35.64 -16.03
C ASP A 207 19.67 -36.13 -14.58
N LYS A 208 20.88 -36.48 -14.12
CA LYS A 208 21.15 -36.95 -12.75
C LYS A 208 22.21 -36.13 -12.02
N LEU A 209 22.09 -36.16 -10.70
CA LEU A 209 23.12 -35.71 -9.76
C LEU A 209 24.25 -36.73 -9.71
N MET A 210 25.46 -36.22 -9.50
CA MET A 210 26.66 -37.01 -9.24
C MET A 210 27.23 -36.58 -7.90
N THR A 211 27.48 -37.54 -7.01
CA THR A 211 27.98 -37.25 -5.66
C THR A 211 29.44 -37.67 -5.55
N GLN A 212 30.28 -36.81 -4.97
CA GLN A 212 31.64 -37.17 -4.59
C GLN A 212 31.99 -36.50 -3.26
N GLY A 213 32.39 -37.30 -2.28
CA GLY A 213 32.76 -36.78 -0.96
C GLY A 213 31.60 -36.13 -0.21
N GLY A 214 30.37 -36.59 -0.46
CA GLY A 214 29.14 -36.05 0.15
C GLY A 214 28.68 -34.70 -0.42
N VAL A 215 29.26 -34.26 -1.54
CA VAL A 215 28.84 -33.07 -2.28
C VAL A 215 28.22 -33.48 -3.60
N ASP A 216 27.07 -32.87 -3.91
CA ASP A 216 26.34 -33.12 -5.15
C ASP A 216 26.77 -32.14 -6.25
N TYR A 217 26.85 -32.67 -7.46
CA TYR A 217 27.27 -31.97 -8.67
C TYR A 217 26.33 -32.30 -9.83
N ARG A 218 26.19 -31.35 -10.75
CA ARG A 218 25.67 -31.57 -12.10
C ARG A 218 26.82 -31.44 -13.10
N LEU A 219 26.78 -32.26 -14.14
CA LEU A 219 27.63 -32.05 -15.31
C LEU A 219 26.89 -31.07 -16.23
N LEU A 220 27.54 -29.96 -16.54
CA LEU A 220 26.96 -28.89 -17.35
C LEU A 220 27.73 -28.77 -18.65
N ILE A 221 27.05 -28.89 -19.79
CA ILE A 221 27.66 -28.69 -21.10
C ILE A 221 27.92 -27.21 -21.32
N ASP A 222 29.18 -26.84 -21.52
CA ASP A 222 29.59 -25.46 -21.86
C ASP A 222 29.28 -25.20 -23.34
N GLY A 223 29.72 -26.11 -24.21
CA GLY A 223 29.39 -26.14 -25.64
C GLY A 223 30.51 -26.71 -26.52
N PHE A 224 30.38 -26.48 -27.82
CA PHE A 224 31.29 -26.93 -28.88
C PHE A 224 32.34 -25.89 -29.23
N PHE A 225 33.61 -26.30 -29.31
CA PHE A 225 34.72 -25.48 -29.79
C PHE A 225 35.29 -26.08 -31.08
N PRO A 226 35.00 -25.50 -32.26
CA PRO A 226 35.44 -26.04 -33.55
C PRO A 226 36.97 -26.19 -33.64
N VAL A 227 37.43 -27.32 -34.20
CA VAL A 227 38.85 -27.61 -34.41
C VAL A 227 39.07 -28.32 -35.76
N ALA A 228 40.27 -28.16 -36.31
CA ALA A 228 40.66 -28.89 -37.53
C ALA A 228 40.78 -30.40 -37.25
N ALA A 229 40.61 -31.23 -38.30
CA ALA A 229 40.62 -32.70 -38.18
C ALA A 229 41.88 -33.30 -37.51
N GLY A 230 43.05 -32.72 -37.76
CA GLY A 230 44.30 -33.16 -37.14
C GLY A 230 44.64 -32.50 -35.80
N ALA A 231 43.85 -31.51 -35.37
CA ALA A 231 44.16 -30.76 -34.16
C ALA A 231 43.78 -31.54 -32.90
N ALA A 232 44.63 -31.44 -31.87
CA ALA A 232 44.31 -31.92 -30.54
C ALA A 232 43.31 -30.99 -29.87
N CYS A 233 42.42 -31.54 -29.06
CA CYS A 233 41.58 -30.75 -28.19
C CYS A 233 42.38 -30.25 -26.98
N PRO A 234 42.45 -28.94 -26.75
CA PRO A 234 43.04 -28.40 -25.53
C PRO A 234 42.32 -28.92 -24.28
N ALA A 235 43.01 -28.95 -23.14
CA ALA A 235 42.39 -29.34 -21.87
C ALA A 235 41.31 -28.33 -21.41
N THR A 236 41.45 -27.06 -21.81
CA THR A 236 40.53 -25.96 -21.55
C THR A 236 40.38 -25.09 -22.80
N PRO A 237 39.19 -24.54 -23.10
CA PRO A 237 39.00 -23.71 -24.30
C PRO A 237 39.76 -22.38 -24.17
N THR A 238 40.23 -21.86 -25.31
CA THR A 238 40.95 -20.56 -25.37
C THR A 238 40.03 -19.38 -25.69
N GLY A 239 38.74 -19.66 -25.93
CA GLY A 239 37.70 -18.67 -26.22
C GLY A 239 36.33 -19.25 -25.86
N ASP A 240 35.27 -18.61 -26.36
CA ASP A 240 33.90 -19.05 -26.11
C ASP A 240 33.55 -20.30 -26.91
N THR A 241 32.63 -21.08 -26.36
CA THR A 241 32.02 -22.24 -27.01
C THR A 241 30.75 -21.84 -27.74
N ASN A 242 30.36 -22.64 -28.72
CA ASN A 242 29.11 -22.49 -29.45
C ASN A 242 28.09 -23.53 -28.96
N ASP A 243 26.83 -23.15 -28.90
CA ASP A 243 25.73 -24.05 -28.52
C ASP A 243 25.30 -24.95 -29.67
N VAL A 244 25.65 -24.52 -30.88
CA VAL A 244 25.30 -25.16 -32.14
C VAL A 244 26.57 -25.53 -32.88
N PHE A 245 26.60 -26.74 -33.43
CA PHE A 245 27.69 -27.29 -34.20
C PHE A 245 27.22 -27.56 -35.64
N TRP A 246 27.69 -26.72 -36.56
CA TRP A 246 27.36 -26.80 -37.98
C TRP A 246 28.42 -27.57 -38.78
N THR A 247 27.97 -28.40 -39.71
CA THR A 247 28.85 -29.14 -40.63
C THR A 247 28.40 -28.94 -42.07
N ALA A 248 29.33 -28.56 -42.94
CA ALA A 248 29.05 -28.44 -44.36
C ALA A 248 28.67 -29.79 -44.99
N GLU A 249 27.84 -29.74 -46.03
CA GLU A 249 27.41 -30.94 -46.74
C GLU A 249 28.60 -31.64 -47.41
N ARG A 250 28.61 -32.98 -47.40
CA ARG A 250 29.76 -33.82 -47.82
C ARG A 250 31.07 -33.52 -47.07
N ALA A 251 31.01 -33.06 -45.83
CA ALA A 251 32.18 -32.75 -45.01
C ALA A 251 32.20 -33.49 -43.66
N THR A 252 33.39 -33.58 -43.07
CA THR A 252 33.56 -34.02 -41.68
C THR A 252 34.08 -32.88 -40.84
N SER A 253 33.25 -32.38 -39.94
CA SER A 253 33.63 -31.35 -38.97
C SER A 253 34.01 -31.97 -37.63
N HIS A 254 34.83 -31.24 -36.87
CA HIS A 254 35.24 -31.64 -35.54
C HIS A 254 35.13 -30.49 -34.55
N ALA A 255 34.70 -30.82 -33.34
CA ALA A 255 34.67 -29.88 -32.23
C ALA A 255 35.13 -30.55 -30.94
N CYS A 256 35.78 -29.77 -30.08
CA CYS A 256 35.98 -30.16 -28.69
C CYS A 256 34.71 -29.84 -27.91
N LEU A 257 34.23 -30.80 -27.13
CA LEU A 257 33.10 -30.62 -26.24
C LEU A 257 33.63 -30.33 -24.84
N TYR A 258 33.29 -29.16 -24.32
CA TYR A 258 33.68 -28.75 -22.98
C TYR A 258 32.48 -28.81 -22.03
N ALA A 259 32.79 -29.07 -20.76
CA ALA A 259 31.82 -29.09 -19.69
C ALA A 259 32.40 -28.47 -18.41
N THR A 260 31.52 -28.20 -17.45
CA THR A 260 31.87 -27.84 -16.07
C THR A 260 31.17 -28.77 -15.10
N LEU A 261 31.81 -29.06 -13.97
CA LEU A 261 31.12 -29.67 -12.81
C LEU A 261 30.65 -28.54 -11.92
N GLY A 262 29.34 -28.35 -11.86
CA GLY A 262 28.70 -27.34 -11.04
C GLY A 262 28.24 -27.95 -9.73
N GLN A 263 28.82 -27.52 -8.60
CA GLN A 263 28.28 -27.88 -7.29
C GLN A 263 26.81 -27.45 -7.19
N VAL A 264 25.98 -28.34 -6.67
CA VAL A 264 24.55 -28.10 -6.46
C VAL A 264 24.29 -27.58 -5.06
N ARG A 265 23.41 -26.58 -4.98
CA ARG A 265 22.80 -26.09 -3.75
C ARG A 265 21.29 -26.04 -3.93
N THR A 266 20.58 -25.85 -2.83
CA THR A 266 19.12 -25.70 -2.84
C THR A 266 18.74 -24.25 -2.60
N VAL A 267 17.80 -23.73 -3.36
CA VAL A 267 17.14 -22.44 -3.11
C VAL A 267 15.68 -22.71 -2.74
N THR A 268 15.24 -22.09 -1.66
CA THR A 268 13.83 -22.00 -1.28
C THR A 268 13.39 -20.55 -1.42
N VAL A 269 12.36 -20.31 -2.22
CA VAL A 269 11.72 -19.00 -2.34
C VAL A 269 10.63 -18.89 -1.28
N VAL A 270 10.62 -17.79 -0.54
CA VAL A 270 9.68 -17.51 0.53
C VAL A 270 8.94 -16.23 0.19
N LYS A 271 7.62 -16.28 0.21
CA LYS A 271 6.77 -15.11 0.18
C LYS A 271 6.31 -14.79 1.59
N ASP A 272 6.62 -13.59 2.06
CA ASP A 272 6.18 -13.05 3.34
C ASP A 272 5.20 -11.89 3.10
N ILE A 273 4.13 -11.82 3.91
CA ILE A 273 3.19 -10.70 3.87
C ILE A 273 2.94 -10.15 5.25
N ASN A 274 2.93 -8.82 5.36
CA ASN A 274 2.69 -8.12 6.61
C ASN A 274 1.80 -6.89 6.38
N GLY A 275 1.00 -6.51 7.37
CA GLY A 275 0.33 -5.21 7.36
C GLY A 275 1.33 -4.06 7.44
N VAL A 276 0.95 -2.88 6.96
CA VAL A 276 1.76 -1.65 7.06
C VAL A 276 2.01 -1.23 8.52
N THR A 277 1.20 -1.72 9.47
CA THR A 277 1.41 -1.63 10.91
C THR A 277 1.08 -2.97 11.57
N ASP A 278 1.51 -3.15 12.83
CA ASP A 278 1.20 -4.36 13.61
C ASP A 278 -0.30 -4.57 13.88
N GLU A 279 -1.11 -3.51 13.74
CA GLU A 279 -2.57 -3.52 13.93
C GLU A 279 -3.31 -3.99 12.68
N ILE A 280 -2.68 -3.88 11.51
CA ILE A 280 -3.25 -4.26 10.22
C ILE A 280 -2.87 -5.70 9.92
N THR A 281 -3.88 -6.51 9.61
CA THR A 281 -3.68 -7.88 9.13
C THR A 281 -3.72 -7.91 7.61
N ALA A 282 -2.59 -8.23 6.99
CA ALA A 282 -2.51 -8.54 5.57
C ALA A 282 -3.35 -9.79 5.27
N PRO A 283 -4.31 -9.74 4.34
CA PRO A 283 -5.12 -10.88 3.98
C PRO A 283 -4.29 -11.90 3.19
N SER A 284 -4.60 -13.19 3.36
CA SER A 284 -4.01 -14.25 2.52
C SER A 284 -4.31 -13.97 1.05
N THR A 285 -3.27 -13.91 0.23
CA THR A 285 -3.32 -13.55 -1.19
C THR A 285 -2.27 -14.36 -1.95
N GLU A 286 -2.57 -14.74 -3.18
CA GLU A 286 -1.64 -15.45 -4.06
C GLU A 286 -0.71 -14.44 -4.77
N PHE A 287 0.56 -14.79 -4.86
CA PHE A 287 1.60 -14.05 -5.58
C PHE A 287 2.26 -14.97 -6.59
N ASP A 288 2.31 -14.53 -7.84
CA ASP A 288 2.92 -15.28 -8.94
C ASP A 288 4.40 -14.93 -9.06
N PHE A 289 5.19 -15.92 -9.46
CA PHE A 289 6.61 -15.79 -9.71
C PHE A 289 6.93 -16.36 -11.09
N THR A 290 7.85 -15.70 -11.79
CA THR A 290 8.49 -16.22 -13.00
C THR A 290 9.99 -16.34 -12.76
N THR A 291 10.62 -17.31 -13.42
CA THR A 291 12.05 -17.51 -13.28
C THR A 291 12.70 -17.69 -14.63
N THR A 292 13.96 -17.27 -14.74
CA THR A 292 14.81 -17.60 -15.89
C THR A 292 16.11 -18.19 -15.40
N GLY A 293 16.71 -19.07 -16.21
CA GLY A 293 18.03 -19.65 -15.98
C GLY A 293 18.87 -19.49 -17.25
N THR A 294 20.15 -19.12 -17.11
CA THR A 294 21.06 -19.02 -18.27
C THR A 294 21.42 -20.37 -18.88
N LEU A 295 21.26 -21.46 -18.12
CA LEU A 295 21.52 -22.80 -18.60
C LEU A 295 20.22 -23.44 -19.08
N LYS A 296 20.15 -23.69 -20.40
CA LYS A 296 19.02 -24.37 -21.01
C LYS A 296 18.77 -25.73 -20.35
N GLY A 297 17.54 -25.97 -19.92
CA GLY A 297 17.14 -27.18 -19.19
C GLY A 297 17.46 -27.17 -17.69
N SER A 298 17.92 -26.04 -17.15
CA SER A 298 17.91 -25.78 -15.70
C SER A 298 16.48 -25.82 -15.17
N PRO A 299 16.25 -26.25 -13.91
CA PRO A 299 14.92 -26.20 -13.29
C PRO A 299 14.31 -24.78 -13.17
N TRP A 300 15.08 -23.74 -13.46
CA TRP A 300 14.66 -22.35 -13.43
C TRP A 300 14.40 -21.75 -14.81
N ASP A 301 14.72 -22.49 -15.88
CA ASP A 301 14.62 -22.04 -17.27
C ASP A 301 13.16 -21.93 -17.71
N ASP A 302 12.70 -20.70 -17.96
CA ASP A 302 11.32 -20.34 -18.35
C ASP A 302 10.22 -21.00 -17.47
N ASP A 303 10.43 -21.05 -16.15
CA ASP A 303 9.47 -21.62 -15.20
C ASP A 303 8.60 -20.56 -14.50
N SER A 304 7.50 -21.01 -13.89
CA SER A 304 6.58 -20.16 -13.12
C SER A 304 5.91 -20.93 -12.00
N PHE A 305 5.64 -20.25 -10.89
CA PHE A 305 4.92 -20.82 -9.75
C PHE A 305 4.24 -19.73 -8.93
N SER A 306 3.32 -20.11 -8.05
CA SER A 306 2.61 -19.16 -7.19
C SER A 306 2.77 -19.56 -5.72
N LEU A 307 2.79 -18.56 -4.83
CA LEU A 307 2.78 -18.76 -3.38
C LEU A 307 1.62 -18.01 -2.76
N THR A 308 0.90 -18.68 -1.85
CA THR A 308 -0.25 -18.11 -1.14
C THR A 308 0.03 -18.12 0.36
N PRO A 309 0.70 -17.09 0.90
CA PRO A 309 0.95 -16.97 2.33
C PRO A 309 -0.36 -16.87 3.12
N PRO A 310 -0.39 -17.40 4.37
CA PRO A 310 -1.49 -17.13 5.29
C PRO A 310 -1.48 -15.65 5.71
N ALA A 311 -2.59 -15.19 6.30
CA ALA A 311 -2.70 -13.81 6.79
C ALA A 311 -1.59 -13.45 7.78
N ASN A 312 -0.90 -12.33 7.56
CA ASN A 312 0.34 -11.93 8.26
C ASN A 312 1.30 -13.11 8.46
N GLY A 313 1.82 -13.67 7.36
CA GLY A 313 2.68 -14.82 7.44
C GLY A 313 3.40 -15.18 6.15
N MET A 314 4.00 -16.36 6.16
CA MET A 314 4.91 -16.82 5.12
C MET A 314 4.38 -18.09 4.43
N ALA A 315 4.60 -18.18 3.12
CA ALA A 315 4.58 -19.42 2.35
C ALA A 315 5.93 -19.61 1.66
N SER A 316 6.30 -20.86 1.37
CA SER A 316 7.55 -21.18 0.70
C SER A 316 7.34 -22.14 -0.46
N SER A 317 8.16 -21.98 -1.49
CA SER A 317 8.25 -22.92 -2.61
C SER A 317 8.77 -24.28 -2.13
N LYS A 318 8.68 -25.26 -3.01
CA LYS A 318 9.53 -26.44 -2.90
C LYS A 318 10.99 -25.99 -3.03
N ALA A 319 11.88 -26.68 -2.32
CA ALA A 319 13.32 -26.62 -2.54
C ALA A 319 13.65 -26.95 -4.02
N VAL A 320 14.28 -26.01 -4.72
CA VAL A 320 14.71 -26.16 -6.12
C VAL A 320 16.24 -26.09 -6.18
N GLU A 321 16.85 -26.97 -6.97
CA GLU A 321 18.30 -27.02 -7.10
C GLU A 321 18.84 -25.86 -7.95
N ILE A 322 20.01 -25.35 -7.60
CA ILE A 322 20.79 -24.42 -8.43
C ILE A 322 22.21 -24.98 -8.56
N ALA A 323 22.71 -25.06 -9.79
CA ALA A 323 24.08 -25.50 -10.06
C ALA A 323 25.01 -24.30 -10.24
N ARG A 324 26.22 -24.40 -9.70
CA ARG A 324 27.28 -23.43 -9.95
C ARG A 324 27.58 -23.37 -11.46
N GLY A 325 27.54 -22.17 -12.03
CA GLY A 325 27.62 -21.93 -13.48
C GLY A 325 26.32 -21.35 -14.04
N ASP A 326 25.20 -21.55 -13.36
CA ASP A 326 23.93 -20.91 -13.74
C ASP A 326 23.82 -19.50 -13.18
N THR A 327 23.04 -18.66 -13.87
CA THR A 327 22.53 -17.39 -13.39
C THR A 327 21.02 -17.44 -13.46
N VAL A 328 20.38 -17.30 -12.31
CA VAL A 328 18.94 -17.43 -12.14
C VAL A 328 18.34 -16.09 -11.79
N THR A 329 17.24 -15.71 -12.43
CA THR A 329 16.39 -14.61 -11.99
C THR A 329 15.10 -15.17 -11.39
N ILE A 330 14.65 -14.58 -10.28
CA ILE A 330 13.35 -14.85 -9.67
C ILE A 330 12.62 -13.51 -9.62
N ASP A 331 11.46 -13.45 -10.26
CA ASP A 331 10.69 -12.23 -10.47
C ASP A 331 9.27 -12.45 -9.96
N GLU A 332 8.84 -11.66 -8.97
CA GLU A 332 7.45 -11.65 -8.47
C GLU A 332 6.51 -10.84 -9.38
N GLY A 333 7.07 -10.05 -10.29
CA GLY A 333 6.37 -9.08 -11.09
C GLY A 333 5.85 -7.90 -10.26
N PRO A 334 5.19 -6.93 -10.92
CA PRO A 334 4.60 -5.80 -10.23
C PRO A 334 3.39 -6.23 -9.40
N ALA A 335 3.16 -5.54 -8.29
CA ALA A 335 1.98 -5.76 -7.46
C ALA A 335 0.68 -5.65 -8.29
N THR A 336 -0.19 -6.65 -8.18
CA THR A 336 -1.45 -6.74 -8.93
C THR A 336 -2.52 -5.73 -8.45
N SER A 337 -2.25 -5.00 -7.37
CA SER A 337 -3.16 -4.07 -6.71
C SER A 337 -2.39 -2.96 -5.99
N ALA A 338 -2.92 -1.74 -6.00
CA ALA A 338 -2.37 -0.60 -5.26
C ALA A 338 -2.39 -0.76 -3.72
N LYS A 339 -3.00 -1.83 -3.20
CA LYS A 339 -2.97 -2.19 -1.77
C LYS A 339 -1.70 -2.92 -1.35
N TRP A 340 -0.94 -3.43 -2.31
CA TRP A 340 0.28 -4.20 -2.06
C TRP A 340 1.50 -3.46 -2.58
N GLU A 341 2.55 -3.45 -1.78
CA GLU A 341 3.85 -2.91 -2.13
C GLU A 341 4.92 -3.94 -1.77
N LEU A 342 5.83 -4.25 -2.68
CA LEU A 342 7.01 -5.05 -2.37
C LEU A 342 8.00 -4.15 -1.62
N THR A 343 8.23 -4.46 -0.34
CA THR A 343 9.00 -3.59 0.56
C THR A 343 10.36 -4.15 0.92
N ALA A 344 10.57 -5.45 0.74
CA ALA A 344 11.88 -6.06 0.89
C ALA A 344 12.06 -7.30 0.01
N VAL A 345 13.28 -7.45 -0.48
CA VAL A 345 13.79 -8.69 -1.07
C VAL A 345 15.12 -9.02 -0.43
N SER A 346 15.38 -10.30 -0.15
CA SER A 346 16.64 -10.74 0.43
C SER A 346 16.95 -12.18 0.08
N CYS A 347 18.22 -12.56 0.07
CA CYS A 347 18.62 -13.96 0.07
C CYS A 347 19.68 -14.17 1.13
N VAL A 348 19.52 -15.22 1.93
CA VAL A 348 20.42 -15.57 3.02
C VAL A 348 20.99 -16.97 2.84
N ASP A 349 22.26 -17.11 3.20
CA ASP A 349 22.93 -18.39 3.42
C ASP A 349 23.61 -18.38 4.81
N PHE A 350 24.46 -19.37 5.08
CA PHE A 350 25.16 -19.50 6.35
C PHE A 350 26.66 -19.25 6.22
N GLY A 351 27.20 -18.40 7.10
CA GLY A 351 28.63 -18.22 7.26
C GLY A 351 29.32 -19.46 7.82
N ALA A 352 30.66 -19.52 7.73
CA ALA A 352 31.43 -20.69 8.20
C ALA A 352 31.22 -21.02 9.69
N ASN A 353 30.81 -20.04 10.50
CA ASN A 353 30.44 -20.22 11.91
C ASN A 353 29.01 -20.75 12.13
N GLY A 354 28.21 -20.86 11.07
CA GLY A 354 26.83 -21.37 11.10
C GLY A 354 25.75 -20.31 11.31
N ASP A 355 26.13 -19.03 11.35
CA ASP A 355 25.20 -17.89 11.47
C ASP A 355 24.62 -17.49 10.10
N PRO A 356 23.34 -17.06 10.03
CA PRO A 356 22.77 -16.49 8.81
C PRO A 356 23.51 -15.24 8.35
N ARG A 357 23.70 -15.09 7.05
CA ARG A 357 24.28 -13.90 6.40
C ARG A 357 23.65 -13.65 5.03
N PRO A 358 23.74 -12.43 4.48
CA PRO A 358 23.36 -12.17 3.09
C PRO A 358 24.18 -13.01 2.11
N LEU A 359 23.51 -13.58 1.10
CA LEU A 359 24.16 -14.35 0.04
C LEU A 359 24.99 -13.40 -0.85
N PRO A 360 26.34 -13.54 -0.92
CA PRO A 360 27.17 -12.58 -1.65
C PRO A 360 26.98 -12.56 -3.17
N SER A 361 26.45 -13.65 -3.74
CA SER A 361 26.19 -13.82 -5.17
C SER A 361 24.76 -13.44 -5.58
N ALA A 362 24.01 -12.78 -4.69
CA ALA A 362 22.67 -12.28 -4.97
C ALA A 362 22.71 -10.77 -5.21
N THR A 363 22.00 -10.31 -6.25
CA THR A 363 21.65 -8.91 -6.46
C THR A 363 20.15 -8.72 -6.40
N TYR A 364 19.73 -7.51 -6.05
CA TYR A 364 18.35 -7.19 -5.70
C TYR A 364 17.90 -5.97 -6.49
N ASP A 365 16.79 -6.11 -7.20
CA ASP A 365 16.03 -5.00 -7.79
C ASP A 365 14.67 -4.95 -7.11
N LEU A 366 14.51 -4.01 -6.17
CA LEU A 366 13.25 -3.88 -5.42
C LEU A 366 12.16 -3.19 -6.24
N GLU A 367 12.54 -2.36 -7.23
CA GLU A 367 11.59 -1.60 -8.04
C GLU A 367 10.88 -2.52 -9.03
N ASP A 368 11.64 -3.41 -9.67
CA ASP A 368 11.11 -4.41 -10.59
C ASP A 368 10.71 -5.73 -9.90
N GLY A 369 11.07 -5.91 -8.62
CA GLY A 369 10.73 -7.12 -7.87
C GLY A 369 11.54 -8.35 -8.27
N VAL A 370 12.82 -8.15 -8.58
CA VAL A 370 13.72 -9.18 -9.11
C VAL A 370 14.86 -9.49 -8.14
N ILE A 371 15.10 -10.78 -7.93
CA ILE A 371 16.35 -11.29 -7.36
C ILE A 371 17.13 -11.97 -8.48
N THR A 372 18.43 -11.67 -8.58
CA THR A 372 19.34 -12.41 -9.48
C THR A 372 20.40 -13.14 -8.66
N LEU A 373 20.52 -14.45 -8.87
CA LEU A 373 21.53 -15.32 -8.30
C LEU A 373 22.55 -15.65 -9.39
N THR A 374 23.76 -15.09 -9.30
CA THR A 374 24.79 -15.29 -10.34
C THR A 374 25.87 -16.24 -9.88
N ASN A 375 26.00 -17.39 -10.55
CA ASN A 375 27.08 -18.35 -10.35
C ASN A 375 27.32 -18.66 -8.86
N VAL A 376 26.28 -19.16 -8.19
CA VAL A 376 26.27 -19.37 -6.74
C VAL A 376 27.47 -20.23 -6.31
N PRO A 377 28.32 -19.73 -5.39
CA PRO A 377 29.50 -20.45 -4.97
C PRO A 377 29.18 -21.58 -3.98
N ALA A 378 30.19 -22.42 -3.74
CA ALA A 378 30.19 -23.39 -2.67
C ALA A 378 29.74 -22.76 -1.33
N PRO A 379 28.95 -23.49 -0.52
CA PRO A 379 28.48 -22.98 0.76
C PRO A 379 29.67 -22.77 1.71
N ALA A 380 29.67 -21.66 2.46
CA ALA A 380 30.71 -21.44 3.47
C ALA A 380 30.54 -22.38 4.68
N ASN A 381 29.32 -22.88 4.91
CA ASN A 381 29.03 -23.93 5.87
C ASN A 381 28.43 -25.14 5.17
N ILE A 382 29.19 -26.24 5.13
CA ILE A 382 28.78 -27.46 4.43
C ILE A 382 27.63 -28.22 5.12
N GLU A 383 27.43 -28.01 6.43
CA GLU A 383 26.32 -28.62 7.19
C GLU A 383 25.00 -27.85 6.98
N LYS A 384 25.06 -26.63 6.44
CA LYS A 384 23.91 -25.78 6.11
C LYS A 384 24.07 -25.16 4.70
N PRO A 385 23.98 -25.98 3.64
CA PRO A 385 24.28 -25.54 2.28
C PRO A 385 23.16 -24.71 1.63
N ASP A 386 21.95 -24.74 2.20
CA ASP A 386 20.76 -24.18 1.57
C ASP A 386 20.73 -22.65 1.56
N ILE A 387 19.95 -22.12 0.63
CA ILE A 387 19.71 -20.70 0.41
C ILE A 387 18.22 -20.45 0.60
N THR A 388 17.89 -19.37 1.31
CA THR A 388 16.51 -18.89 1.41
C THR A 388 16.42 -17.49 0.82
N CYS A 389 15.58 -17.31 -0.20
CA CYS A 389 15.29 -16.02 -0.80
C CYS A 389 13.88 -15.60 -0.39
N THR A 390 13.75 -14.44 0.26
CA THR A 390 12.48 -13.94 0.80
C THR A 390 12.07 -12.66 0.09
N PHE A 391 10.82 -12.65 -0.39
CA PHE A 391 10.12 -11.49 -0.91
C PHE A 391 9.02 -11.08 0.09
N THR A 392 9.05 -9.85 0.57
CA THR A 392 8.11 -9.33 1.57
C THR A 392 7.22 -8.26 0.95
N ASN A 393 5.91 -8.52 0.88
CA ASN A 393 4.93 -7.50 0.52
C ASN A 393 4.26 -6.92 1.77
N THR A 394 4.09 -5.61 1.74
CA THR A 394 3.34 -4.87 2.74
C THR A 394 1.95 -4.54 2.22
N TYR A 395 0.94 -4.84 3.02
CA TYR A 395 -0.44 -4.55 2.74
C TYR A 395 -0.89 -3.25 3.39
N THR A 396 -1.40 -2.33 2.58
CA THR A 396 -2.09 -1.12 3.03
C THR A 396 -3.57 -1.20 2.61
N PRO A 397 -4.51 -1.27 3.56
CA PRO A 397 -5.93 -1.28 3.24
C PRO A 397 -6.35 0.09 2.68
N MET A 398 -7.21 0.08 1.66
CA MET A 398 -7.61 1.27 0.91
C MET A 398 -9.13 1.31 0.72
N ALA A 399 -9.70 2.50 0.78
CA ALA A 399 -11.12 2.80 0.57
C ALA A 399 -11.30 3.94 -0.44
N THR A 400 -12.53 4.19 -0.88
CA THR A 400 -12.91 5.32 -1.73
C THR A 400 -13.83 6.26 -0.95
N LEU A 401 -13.49 7.55 -0.90
CA LEU A 401 -14.25 8.58 -0.20
C LEU A 401 -14.73 9.69 -1.15
N THR A 402 -16.00 10.07 -1.02
CA THR A 402 -16.60 11.24 -1.68
C THR A 402 -17.19 12.20 -0.64
N LEU A 403 -16.87 13.49 -0.74
CA LEU A 403 -17.50 14.54 0.09
C LEU A 403 -18.49 15.35 -0.76
N LYS A 404 -19.73 15.46 -0.26
CA LYS A 404 -20.83 16.12 -0.97
C LYS A 404 -21.45 17.22 -0.12
N LYS A 405 -21.68 18.38 -0.74
CA LYS A 405 -22.39 19.50 -0.12
C LYS A 405 -23.77 19.67 -0.73
N THR A 406 -24.77 19.90 0.12
CA THR A 406 -26.07 20.43 -0.28
C THR A 406 -26.40 21.71 0.49
N VAL A 407 -27.13 22.62 -0.16
CA VAL A 407 -27.64 23.85 0.47
C VAL A 407 -29.14 23.91 0.25
N SER A 408 -29.91 24.06 1.33
CA SER A 408 -31.38 23.94 1.32
C SER A 408 -32.13 25.28 1.34
N SER A 409 -31.48 26.40 1.69
CA SER A 409 -32.07 27.75 1.63
C SER A 409 -31.03 28.88 1.54
N GLY A 410 -31.49 30.10 1.24
CA GLY A 410 -30.66 31.29 1.05
C GLY A 410 -29.91 31.33 -0.29
N GLU A 411 -28.97 32.27 -0.43
CA GLU A 411 -28.29 32.58 -1.70
C GLU A 411 -26.95 31.85 -1.90
N ALA A 412 -26.38 31.23 -0.85
CA ALA A 412 -25.14 30.48 -0.99
C ALA A 412 -25.37 29.21 -1.82
N THR A 413 -24.37 28.88 -2.61
CA THR A 413 -24.30 27.65 -3.40
C THR A 413 -23.41 26.62 -2.70
N ALA A 414 -23.49 25.37 -3.15
CA ALA A 414 -22.63 24.31 -2.61
C ALA A 414 -21.13 24.56 -2.84
N ALA A 415 -20.76 25.40 -3.82
CA ALA A 415 -19.39 25.79 -4.10
C ALA A 415 -18.83 26.83 -3.10
N ASP A 416 -19.69 27.50 -2.32
CA ASP A 416 -19.28 28.45 -1.28
C ASP A 416 -18.80 27.74 0.01
N PHE A 417 -18.86 26.41 0.04
CA PHE A 417 -18.40 25.58 1.15
C PHE A 417 -17.18 24.75 0.74
N THR A 418 -16.18 24.74 1.60
CA THR A 418 -15.04 23.80 1.50
C THR A 418 -15.27 22.67 2.49
N LEU A 419 -15.29 21.44 1.98
CA LEU A 419 -15.38 20.21 2.75
C LEU A 419 -13.98 19.68 3.01
N THR A 420 -13.75 19.11 4.18
CA THR A 420 -12.46 18.52 4.54
C THR A 420 -12.66 17.25 5.35
N ALA A 421 -11.95 16.18 4.97
CA ALA A 421 -11.80 14.96 5.75
C ALA A 421 -10.30 14.77 6.08
N THR A 422 -9.98 14.57 7.36
CA THR A 422 -8.60 14.41 7.83
C THR A 422 -8.44 13.08 8.55
N GLY A 423 -7.63 12.18 7.97
CA GLY A 423 -7.28 10.90 8.53
C GLY A 423 -6.29 10.99 9.71
N GLU A 424 -6.25 9.94 10.52
CA GLU A 424 -5.34 9.82 11.66
C GLU A 424 -3.85 9.97 11.30
N SER A 425 -3.00 10.25 12.29
CA SER A 425 -1.54 10.36 12.07
C SER A 425 -0.82 9.06 11.78
N SER A 426 -1.44 7.94 12.12
CA SER A 426 -1.03 6.57 11.80
C SER A 426 -1.23 6.24 10.32
N ALA A 427 -2.18 6.89 9.63
CA ALA A 427 -2.44 6.66 8.23
C ALA A 427 -1.28 7.17 7.34
N PRO A 428 -1.01 6.50 6.19
CA PRO A 428 -0.09 6.99 5.18
C PRO A 428 -0.31 8.47 4.84
N ALA A 429 0.76 9.23 4.64
CA ALA A 429 0.66 10.68 4.42
C ALA A 429 -0.08 11.04 3.11
N SER A 430 0.04 10.20 2.09
CA SER A 430 -0.71 10.33 0.83
C SER A 430 -2.18 9.92 1.04
N GLY A 431 -3.13 10.74 0.59
CA GLY A 431 -4.57 10.48 0.77
C GLY A 431 -5.11 10.82 2.17
N ARG A 432 -4.26 11.26 3.10
CA ARG A 432 -4.66 11.57 4.48
C ARG A 432 -5.61 12.75 4.62
N VAL A 433 -5.51 13.75 3.75
CA VAL A 433 -6.37 14.94 3.78
C VAL A 433 -7.07 15.06 2.44
N VAL A 434 -8.39 14.97 2.47
CA VAL A 434 -9.28 15.19 1.33
C VAL A 434 -9.94 16.54 1.54
N SER A 435 -9.76 17.50 0.62
CA SER A 435 -10.33 18.84 0.81
C SER A 435 -10.68 19.52 -0.51
N GLY A 436 -11.86 20.13 -0.56
CA GLY A 436 -12.32 20.85 -1.75
C GLY A 436 -13.81 21.14 -1.74
N VAL A 437 -14.30 21.64 -2.86
CA VAL A 437 -15.72 21.90 -3.08
C VAL A 437 -16.39 20.67 -3.68
N THR A 438 -17.70 20.51 -3.44
CA THR A 438 -18.47 19.36 -3.96
C THR A 438 -18.31 19.21 -5.48
N GLY A 439 -18.11 17.98 -5.95
CA GLY A 439 -17.97 17.66 -7.38
C GLY A 439 -16.60 17.99 -7.99
N SER A 440 -15.63 18.48 -7.21
CA SER A 440 -14.23 18.55 -7.65
C SER A 440 -13.55 17.19 -7.54
N ASP A 441 -12.56 16.92 -8.39
CA ASP A 441 -11.77 15.67 -8.35
C ASP A 441 -11.08 15.47 -6.99
N ALA A 442 -10.75 16.57 -6.30
CA ALA A 442 -10.13 16.54 -4.98
C ALA A 442 -11.04 15.98 -3.86
N VAL A 443 -12.34 15.81 -4.10
CA VAL A 443 -13.30 15.25 -3.13
C VAL A 443 -14.26 14.22 -3.73
N THR A 444 -14.09 13.84 -4.99
CA THR A 444 -14.99 12.90 -5.68
C THR A 444 -14.24 11.61 -5.99
N SER A 445 -14.74 10.49 -5.46
CA SER A 445 -14.14 9.16 -5.64
C SER A 445 -12.64 9.10 -5.34
N VAL A 446 -12.21 9.77 -4.27
CA VAL A 446 -10.80 9.82 -3.87
C VAL A 446 -10.42 8.51 -3.20
N VAL A 447 -9.38 7.84 -3.69
CA VAL A 447 -8.80 6.67 -3.02
C VAL A 447 -7.97 7.14 -1.84
N VAL A 448 -8.27 6.60 -0.65
CA VAL A 448 -7.63 6.97 0.61
C VAL A 448 -7.30 5.70 1.42
N PRO A 449 -6.30 5.73 2.31
CA PRO A 449 -6.10 4.64 3.26
C PRO A 449 -7.36 4.39 4.10
N ALA A 450 -7.67 3.13 4.38
CA ALA A 450 -8.73 2.77 5.33
C ALA A 450 -8.38 3.28 6.74
N GLY A 451 -9.40 3.60 7.53
CA GLY A 451 -9.26 4.17 8.87
C GLY A 451 -10.29 5.27 9.16
N GLU A 452 -10.10 5.93 10.30
CA GLU A 452 -10.97 7.03 10.75
C GLU A 452 -10.61 8.37 10.09
N TYR A 453 -11.62 9.10 9.64
CA TYR A 453 -11.48 10.45 9.07
C TYR A 453 -12.38 11.44 9.80
N GLN A 454 -11.76 12.48 10.37
CA GLN A 454 -12.47 13.62 10.93
C GLN A 454 -13.00 14.51 9.80
N LEU A 455 -14.32 14.58 9.70
CA LEU A 455 -15.08 15.42 8.78
C LEU A 455 -15.25 16.83 9.36
N SER A 456 -15.15 17.82 8.48
CA SER A 456 -15.40 19.22 8.80
C SER A 456 -15.80 19.99 7.54
N GLU A 457 -16.42 21.14 7.73
CA GLU A 457 -16.72 22.07 6.66
C GLU A 457 -16.43 23.51 7.08
N SER A 458 -16.18 24.35 6.09
CA SER A 458 -16.13 25.80 6.24
C SER A 458 -17.00 26.46 5.17
N GLY A 459 -17.62 27.59 5.49
CA GLY A 459 -18.51 28.31 4.60
C GLY A 459 -19.00 29.62 5.23
N PRO A 460 -20.03 30.26 4.64
CA PRO A 460 -20.54 31.54 5.13
C PRO A 460 -21.12 31.45 6.55
N VAL A 461 -20.83 32.44 7.40
CA VAL A 461 -21.12 32.43 8.86
C VAL A 461 -22.60 32.24 9.21
N SER A 462 -23.52 32.67 8.35
CA SER A 462 -24.97 32.58 8.57
C SER A 462 -25.57 31.23 8.20
N TYR A 463 -24.77 30.27 7.73
CA TYR A 463 -25.22 28.93 7.39
C TYR A 463 -24.91 27.95 8.52
N ILE A 464 -25.88 27.11 8.83
CA ILE A 464 -25.76 26.07 9.85
C ILE A 464 -26.14 24.71 9.26
N SER A 465 -25.56 23.65 9.82
CA SER A 465 -25.90 22.28 9.44
C SER A 465 -27.31 21.90 9.88
N ASP A 466 -28.03 21.21 9.01
CA ASP A 466 -29.38 20.72 9.26
C ASP A 466 -29.38 19.56 10.27
N ASN A 467 -28.59 18.50 9.98
CA ASN A 467 -28.55 17.26 10.77
C ASN A 467 -27.14 16.67 10.92
N GLY A 468 -26.08 17.49 10.76
CA GLY A 468 -24.70 17.00 10.74
C GLY A 468 -24.35 16.31 9.41
N TRP A 469 -23.32 15.46 9.46
CA TRP A 469 -22.92 14.62 8.32
C TRP A 469 -23.81 13.38 8.20
N SER A 470 -23.88 12.82 7.00
CA SER A 470 -24.48 11.52 6.72
C SER A 470 -23.63 10.81 5.69
N CYS A 471 -23.05 9.66 6.05
CA CYS A 471 -22.20 8.88 5.18
C CYS A 471 -22.92 7.62 4.73
N ASP A 472 -23.11 7.47 3.41
CA ASP A 472 -23.61 6.24 2.82
C ASP A 472 -22.42 5.30 2.56
N GLY A 473 -22.54 4.03 2.94
CA GLY A 473 -21.49 3.01 2.80
C GLY A 473 -20.62 2.77 4.05
N SER A 474 -20.61 3.69 5.03
CA SER A 474 -19.84 3.53 6.28
C SER A 474 -20.54 4.17 7.48
N GLU A 475 -20.18 3.73 8.69
CA GLU A 475 -20.68 4.34 9.92
C GLU A 475 -20.02 5.70 10.17
N GLU A 476 -20.84 6.68 10.59
CA GLU A 476 -20.39 8.01 10.99
C GLU A 476 -20.90 8.32 12.40
N SER A 477 -20.01 8.86 13.24
CA SER A 477 -20.36 9.35 14.57
C SER A 477 -19.49 10.54 14.95
N ALA A 478 -20.11 11.58 15.51
CA ALA A 478 -19.41 12.78 15.99
C ALA A 478 -18.52 13.46 14.94
N ASN A 479 -18.96 13.48 13.67
CA ASN A 479 -18.22 13.94 12.50
C ASN A 479 -16.98 13.10 12.18
N VAL A 480 -16.93 11.83 12.60
CA VAL A 480 -15.86 10.89 12.26
C VAL A 480 -16.47 9.74 11.48
N VAL A 481 -15.93 9.46 10.30
CA VAL A 481 -16.32 8.29 9.49
C VAL A 481 -15.22 7.23 9.55
N LEU A 482 -15.61 5.98 9.77
CA LEU A 482 -14.69 4.83 9.76
C LEU A 482 -14.78 4.14 8.39
N LEU A 483 -13.70 4.19 7.62
CA LEU A 483 -13.59 3.52 6.33
C LEU A 483 -12.90 2.17 6.47
N SER A 484 -13.57 1.08 6.11
CA SER A 484 -12.99 -0.27 6.05
C SER A 484 -12.31 -0.52 4.70
N ASP A 485 -11.50 -1.58 4.62
CA ASP A 485 -10.85 -1.94 3.35
C ASP A 485 -11.88 -2.24 2.25
N GLY A 486 -11.74 -1.57 1.11
CA GLY A 486 -12.63 -1.71 -0.04
C GLY A 486 -13.95 -0.91 0.05
N ASP A 487 -14.20 -0.17 1.13
CA ASP A 487 -15.40 0.67 1.25
C ASP A 487 -15.46 1.73 0.13
N SER A 488 -16.67 2.08 -0.28
CA SER A 488 -16.94 3.19 -1.20
C SER A 488 -18.00 4.09 -0.58
N THR A 489 -17.55 5.19 0.02
CA THR A 489 -18.34 5.97 0.97
C THR A 489 -18.59 7.39 0.46
N THR A 490 -19.85 7.85 0.56
CA THR A 490 -20.20 9.24 0.25
C THR A 490 -20.73 9.94 1.49
N CYS A 491 -19.95 10.88 2.02
CA CYS A 491 -20.35 11.72 3.15
C CYS A 491 -20.97 13.02 2.66
N THR A 492 -22.24 13.25 3.02
CA THR A 492 -23.02 14.42 2.65
C THR A 492 -23.30 15.29 3.87
N ILE A 493 -23.12 16.60 3.74
CA ILE A 493 -23.60 17.58 4.72
C ILE A 493 -24.54 18.59 4.06
N SER A 494 -25.70 18.81 4.69
CA SER A 494 -26.70 19.78 4.26
C SER A 494 -26.72 20.99 5.18
N ASN A 495 -26.61 22.19 4.61
CA ASN A 495 -26.78 23.43 5.37
C ASN A 495 -27.95 24.25 4.86
N ARG A 496 -28.56 24.98 5.78
CA ARG A 496 -29.56 26.01 5.50
C ARG A 496 -29.09 27.36 5.99
N TYR A 497 -29.72 28.40 5.44
CA TYR A 497 -29.60 29.74 5.97
C TYR A 497 -30.27 29.82 7.35
N ALA A 498 -29.56 30.34 8.35
CA ALA A 498 -30.08 30.51 9.70
C ALA A 498 -30.83 31.84 9.80
N GLU A 499 -32.13 31.77 10.09
CA GLU A 499 -33.03 32.92 10.10
C GLU A 499 -34.02 32.85 11.27
N GLY A 500 -34.63 33.98 11.62
CA GLY A 500 -35.62 34.10 12.66
C GLY A 500 -36.55 35.29 12.45
N VAL A 501 -37.34 35.61 13.47
CA VAL A 501 -38.45 36.55 13.35
C VAL A 501 -38.29 37.69 14.36
N LEU A 502 -38.52 38.93 13.93
CA LEU A 502 -38.74 40.07 14.82
C LEU A 502 -40.24 40.24 15.07
N ASN A 503 -40.62 40.37 16.33
CA ASN A 503 -41.98 40.69 16.75
C ASN A 503 -41.98 41.99 17.56
N ILE A 504 -42.61 43.04 17.05
CA ILE A 504 -42.79 44.32 17.75
C ILE A 504 -44.19 44.32 18.38
N ALA A 505 -44.23 44.08 19.68
CA ALA A 505 -45.46 44.07 20.46
C ALA A 505 -45.67 45.43 21.13
N VAL A 506 -46.88 45.99 21.03
CA VAL A 506 -47.23 47.23 21.72
C VAL A 506 -48.19 46.93 22.87
N VAL A 507 -47.94 47.58 24.02
CA VAL A 507 -48.73 47.44 25.24
C VAL A 507 -49.11 48.84 25.70
N VAL A 508 -50.36 49.00 26.13
CA VAL A 508 -50.81 50.25 26.78
C VAL A 508 -50.84 50.03 28.28
N SER A 509 -50.13 50.86 29.03
CA SER A 509 -50.20 50.90 30.50
C SER A 509 -51.16 52.01 30.91
N ASP A 510 -52.43 51.64 31.14
CA ASP A 510 -53.51 52.57 31.43
C ASP A 510 -54.21 52.24 32.76
N PRO A 511 -53.58 52.53 33.92
CA PRO A 511 -54.14 52.20 35.23
C PRO A 511 -55.39 53.03 35.58
N SER A 512 -55.69 54.09 34.83
CA SER A 512 -56.80 55.01 35.09
C SER A 512 -57.93 54.93 34.05
N ASN A 513 -57.89 53.95 33.14
CA ASN A 513 -58.86 53.76 32.06
C ASN A 513 -59.07 55.03 31.20
N GLY A 514 -57.98 55.73 30.89
CA GLY A 514 -57.96 56.93 30.05
C GLY A 514 -58.04 56.68 28.55
N LEU A 515 -57.79 55.46 28.06
CA LEU A 515 -57.86 55.11 26.64
C LEU A 515 -59.32 54.93 26.17
N THR A 516 -59.73 55.61 25.10
CA THR A 516 -61.09 55.50 24.55
C THR A 516 -61.21 54.56 23.36
N ASN A 517 -60.09 54.24 22.72
CA ASN A 517 -60.05 53.40 21.52
C ASN A 517 -59.14 52.19 21.74
N SER A 518 -59.73 51.02 22.00
CA SER A 518 -59.00 49.77 22.24
C SER A 518 -58.30 49.22 20.99
N THR A 519 -58.60 49.74 19.79
CA THR A 519 -57.95 49.35 18.53
C THR A 519 -56.96 50.42 18.02
N LYS A 520 -56.51 51.31 18.91
CA LYS A 520 -55.51 52.33 18.59
C LYS A 520 -54.30 51.72 17.88
N VAL A 521 -53.96 52.32 16.74
CA VAL A 521 -52.77 51.97 15.96
C VAL A 521 -51.59 52.82 16.46
N PHE A 522 -50.50 52.13 16.76
CA PHE A 522 -49.22 52.71 17.10
C PHE A 522 -48.30 52.62 15.89
N ALA A 523 -47.52 53.67 15.62
CA ALA A 523 -46.66 53.76 14.47
C ALA A 523 -45.25 54.20 14.87
N GLY A 524 -44.25 53.72 14.16
CA GLY A 524 -42.86 54.04 14.41
C GLY A 524 -41.96 53.56 13.30
N THR A 525 -40.66 53.49 13.59
CA THR A 525 -39.67 52.90 12.69
C THR A 525 -38.88 51.82 13.41
N TYR A 526 -38.42 50.81 12.66
CA TYR A 526 -37.48 49.82 13.14
C TYR A 526 -36.27 49.74 12.22
N VAL A 527 -35.14 49.29 12.78
CA VAL A 527 -33.86 49.09 12.11
C VAL A 527 -33.32 47.75 12.55
N CYS A 528 -32.99 46.89 11.59
CA CYS A 528 -32.34 45.61 11.80
C CYS A 528 -31.01 45.60 11.05
N GLY A 529 -29.90 45.40 11.77
CA GLY A 529 -28.55 45.53 11.20
C GLY A 529 -28.30 46.95 10.67
N ASP A 530 -27.69 47.04 9.49
CA ASP A 530 -27.35 48.31 8.82
C ASP A 530 -28.44 48.81 7.85
N ALA A 531 -29.63 48.20 7.88
CA ALA A 531 -30.74 48.58 7.02
C ALA A 531 -31.24 50.01 7.33
N ALA A 532 -31.76 50.70 6.31
CA ALA A 532 -32.42 51.98 6.51
C ALA A 532 -33.67 51.81 7.42
N PRO A 533 -34.03 52.82 8.25
CA PRO A 533 -35.23 52.75 9.07
C PRO A 533 -36.50 52.49 8.25
N VAL A 534 -37.24 51.45 8.63
CA VAL A 534 -38.50 51.05 7.97
C VAL A 534 -39.67 51.34 8.90
N ALA A 535 -40.77 51.84 8.36
CA ALA A 535 -41.97 52.12 9.14
C ALA A 535 -42.66 50.82 9.61
N PHE A 536 -43.20 50.83 10.83
CA PHE A 536 -44.10 49.78 11.32
C PHE A 536 -45.41 50.38 11.83
N THR A 537 -46.46 49.57 11.81
CA THR A 537 -47.72 49.83 12.51
C THR A 537 -48.15 48.60 13.30
N ALA A 538 -48.51 48.78 14.56
CA ALA A 538 -48.94 47.69 15.44
C ALA A 538 -50.16 48.12 16.29
N THR A 539 -50.95 47.14 16.72
CA THR A 539 -52.00 47.33 17.74
C THR A 539 -51.76 46.36 18.89
N VAL A 540 -52.41 46.58 20.03
CA VAL A 540 -52.29 45.66 21.19
C VAL A 540 -52.73 44.23 20.83
N ALA A 541 -53.70 44.08 19.91
CA ALA A 541 -54.19 42.78 19.45
C ALA A 541 -53.43 42.20 18.24
N ALA A 542 -52.67 43.03 17.51
CA ALA A 542 -51.94 42.63 16.32
C ALA A 542 -50.54 43.28 16.32
N PRO A 543 -49.53 42.57 16.87
CA PRO A 543 -48.12 42.95 16.78
C PRO A 543 -47.63 43.05 15.33
N PHE A 544 -46.56 43.82 15.10
CA PHE A 544 -45.90 43.88 13.80
C PHE A 544 -44.80 42.82 13.72
N VAL A 545 -44.76 42.05 12.63
CA VAL A 545 -43.87 40.90 12.47
C VAL A 545 -43.00 41.07 11.22
N VAL A 546 -41.72 40.76 11.34
CA VAL A 546 -40.76 40.67 10.23
C VAL A 546 -40.13 39.29 10.26
N SER A 547 -40.34 38.51 9.20
CA SER A 547 -39.78 37.16 9.04
C SER A 547 -38.42 37.19 8.34
N ASP A 548 -37.79 36.01 8.28
CA ASP A 548 -36.63 35.73 7.41
C ASP A 548 -35.43 36.65 7.69
N LEU A 549 -35.33 37.11 8.95
CA LEU A 549 -34.22 37.93 9.40
C LEU A 549 -33.01 37.05 9.71
N PRO A 550 -31.80 37.36 9.22
CA PRO A 550 -30.63 36.54 9.47
C PRO A 550 -30.35 36.37 10.96
N LYS A 551 -30.00 35.17 11.40
CA LYS A 551 -29.53 34.90 12.77
C LYS A 551 -28.39 35.86 13.12
N GLY A 552 -28.43 36.41 14.33
CA GLY A 552 -27.46 37.37 14.83
C GLY A 552 -27.78 38.83 14.48
N THR A 553 -28.78 39.08 13.62
CA THR A 553 -29.22 40.44 13.31
C THR A 553 -29.70 41.15 14.57
N SER A 554 -29.17 42.35 14.82
CA SER A 554 -29.56 43.21 15.92
C SER A 554 -30.65 44.18 15.47
N CYS A 555 -31.82 44.12 16.10
CA CYS A 555 -32.98 44.92 15.75
C CYS A 555 -33.35 45.92 16.87
N THR A 556 -33.65 47.15 16.47
CA THR A 556 -34.18 48.21 17.34
C THR A 556 -35.46 48.77 16.74
N ALA A 557 -36.38 49.23 17.59
CA ALA A 557 -37.58 49.94 17.18
C ALA A 557 -37.71 51.24 17.96
N THR A 558 -38.19 52.29 17.31
CA THR A 558 -38.51 53.60 17.88
C THR A 558 -39.94 53.95 17.52
N GLU A 559 -40.79 54.11 18.52
CA GLU A 559 -42.17 54.53 18.33
C GLU A 559 -42.27 56.07 18.19
N THR A 560 -43.20 56.51 17.34
CA THR A 560 -43.60 57.92 17.29
C THR A 560 -44.51 58.21 18.47
N GLN A 561 -44.26 59.29 19.22
CA GLN A 561 -45.04 59.66 20.41
C GLN A 561 -46.56 59.59 20.12
N PRO A 562 -47.33 58.73 20.82
CA PRO A 562 -48.75 58.61 20.58
C PRO A 562 -49.51 59.90 20.90
N THR A 563 -50.52 60.21 20.09
CA THR A 563 -51.44 61.34 20.29
C THR A 563 -52.90 60.90 20.16
N GLY A 564 -53.85 61.63 20.77
CA GLY A 564 -55.28 61.37 20.66
C GLY A 564 -55.75 60.09 21.38
N ASP A 565 -57.02 59.73 21.19
CA ASP A 565 -57.70 58.55 21.78
C ASP A 565 -57.71 58.51 23.32
N LEU A 566 -57.72 59.69 23.96
CA LEU A 566 -57.78 59.84 25.40
C LEU A 566 -59.13 60.44 25.84
N LEU A 567 -59.59 60.05 27.02
CA LEU A 567 -60.92 60.37 27.54
C LEU A 567 -61.23 61.89 27.60
N ASN A 568 -60.24 62.70 27.98
CA ASN A 568 -60.31 64.15 28.01
C ASN A 568 -58.92 64.77 28.24
N ALA A 569 -58.85 66.11 28.34
CA ALA A 569 -57.62 66.88 28.52
C ALA A 569 -56.85 66.60 29.83
N ASN A 570 -57.45 65.88 30.79
CA ASN A 570 -56.77 65.47 32.02
C ASN A 570 -55.95 64.17 31.82
N TYR A 571 -55.86 63.64 30.60
CA TYR A 571 -55.03 62.49 30.28
C TYR A 571 -53.96 62.87 29.26
N SER A 572 -52.77 62.33 29.42
CA SER A 572 -51.68 62.49 28.47
C SER A 572 -50.92 61.19 28.28
N TRP A 573 -50.42 60.98 27.07
CA TRP A 573 -49.46 59.91 26.80
C TRP A 573 -48.13 60.26 27.46
N GLY A 574 -47.59 59.34 28.25
CA GLY A 574 -46.22 59.42 28.72
C GLY A 574 -45.22 58.96 27.66
N THR A 575 -43.94 59.00 28.00
CA THR A 575 -42.87 58.56 27.10
C THR A 575 -42.90 57.03 26.94
N PRO A 576 -42.89 56.49 25.70
CA PRO A 576 -42.79 55.05 25.45
C PRO A 576 -41.54 54.44 26.12
N THR A 577 -41.73 53.28 26.75
CA THR A 577 -40.64 52.48 27.32
C THR A 577 -40.49 51.19 26.54
N TYR A 578 -39.30 50.60 26.56
CA TYR A 578 -38.95 49.46 25.70
C TYR A 578 -38.44 48.31 26.56
N SER A 579 -38.72 47.07 26.14
CA SER A 579 -37.98 45.91 26.60
C SER A 579 -36.50 46.01 26.18
N THR A 580 -35.72 44.96 26.44
CA THR A 580 -34.33 44.86 25.97
C THR A 580 -34.21 45.30 24.51
N ARG A 581 -33.37 46.32 24.24
CA ARG A 581 -33.19 46.93 22.92
C ARG A 581 -31.71 47.32 22.77
N PRO A 582 -30.98 46.79 21.76
CA PRO A 582 -31.48 45.92 20.68
C PRO A 582 -31.90 44.51 21.12
N VAL A 583 -32.76 43.88 20.34
CA VAL A 583 -33.01 42.42 20.39
C VAL A 583 -32.19 41.73 19.30
N THR A 584 -31.68 40.53 19.58
CA THR A 584 -30.91 39.74 18.60
C THR A 584 -31.78 38.60 18.06
N ILE A 585 -31.80 38.44 16.73
CA ILE A 585 -32.53 37.36 16.08
C ILE A 585 -31.79 36.03 16.30
N GLY A 586 -32.48 35.03 16.86
CA GLY A 586 -31.98 33.66 16.98
C GLY A 586 -32.55 32.76 15.87
N ASP A 587 -31.84 31.67 15.57
CA ASP A 587 -32.25 30.70 14.55
C ASP A 587 -33.56 29.98 14.92
N GLY A 588 -34.56 30.04 14.04
CA GLY A 588 -35.88 29.47 14.26
C GLY A 588 -36.67 30.10 15.42
N THR A 589 -36.21 31.23 15.97
CA THR A 589 -36.83 31.88 17.14
C THR A 589 -37.51 33.19 16.79
N VAL A 590 -38.45 33.60 17.66
CA VAL A 590 -39.10 34.91 17.60
C VAL A 590 -38.49 35.83 18.66
N ALA A 591 -37.74 36.84 18.23
CA ALA A 591 -37.24 37.89 19.10
C ALA A 591 -38.33 38.96 19.29
N THR A 592 -38.83 39.12 20.52
CA THR A 592 -39.89 40.08 20.82
C THR A 592 -39.32 41.37 21.44
N LEU A 593 -39.67 42.51 20.83
CA LEU A 593 -39.43 43.85 21.36
C LEU A 593 -40.78 44.44 21.79
N THR A 594 -40.97 44.62 23.10
CA THR A 594 -42.20 45.18 23.66
C THR A 594 -42.05 46.68 23.88
N ILE A 595 -42.96 47.45 23.30
CA ILE A 595 -43.08 48.90 23.50
C ILE A 595 -44.27 49.14 24.44
N THR A 596 -44.01 49.72 25.61
CA THR A 596 -45.03 50.02 26.61
C THR A 596 -45.33 51.52 26.63
N ASN A 597 -46.58 51.85 26.34
CA ASN A 597 -47.10 53.21 26.20
C ASN A 597 -47.94 53.59 27.42
N PRO A 598 -47.40 54.37 28.37
CA PRO A 598 -48.12 54.75 29.58
C PRO A 598 -49.12 55.88 29.33
N ILE A 599 -50.27 55.82 29.99
CA ILE A 599 -51.24 56.92 30.07
C ILE A 599 -51.22 57.47 31.49
N GLY A 600 -50.89 58.76 31.62
CA GLY A 600 -50.90 59.48 32.89
C GLY A 600 -52.12 60.37 33.03
N PHE A 601 -52.63 60.50 34.25
CA PHE A 601 -53.62 61.51 34.62
C PHE A 601 -52.91 62.81 35.03
N VAL A 602 -53.22 63.91 34.34
CA VAL A 602 -52.78 65.26 34.64
C VAL A 602 -53.84 65.92 35.51
N ALA A 603 -53.58 66.03 36.83
CA ALA A 603 -54.48 66.75 37.72
C ALA A 603 -54.52 68.25 37.34
N PRO A 604 -55.71 68.88 37.26
CA PRO A 604 -55.79 70.30 36.96
C PRO A 604 -55.08 71.10 38.06
N THR A 605 -54.12 71.95 37.67
CA THR A 605 -53.46 72.88 38.60
C THR A 605 -54.49 73.85 39.17
N THR A 606 -54.81 73.71 40.46
CA THR A 606 -55.57 74.72 41.20
C THR A 606 -54.69 75.93 41.46
N THR A 607 -55.05 77.08 40.90
CA THR A 607 -54.50 78.38 41.28
C THR A 607 -54.82 78.64 42.75
N THR A 608 -53.81 78.68 43.61
CA THR A 608 -53.96 78.99 45.04
C THR A 608 -54.06 80.50 45.24
N ALA A 609 -55.20 80.95 45.78
CA ALA A 609 -55.38 82.27 46.38
C ALA A 609 -54.86 82.29 47.84
N ALA A 610 -54.44 83.46 48.29
CA ALA A 610 -53.71 83.78 49.53
C ALA A 610 -54.28 83.21 50.85
N PRO A 611 -53.43 82.97 51.89
CA PRO A 611 -53.90 82.50 53.19
C PRO A 611 -54.30 83.67 54.12
N ALA A 612 -55.37 83.47 54.89
CA ALA A 612 -55.80 84.30 56.02
C ALA A 612 -55.62 83.51 57.34
N PRO A 613 -55.54 84.17 58.51
CA PRO A 613 -54.49 83.96 59.50
C PRO A 613 -54.80 82.88 60.54
N THR A 614 -53.77 82.32 61.16
CA THR A 614 -53.88 81.45 62.33
C THR A 614 -53.25 82.11 63.55
N THR A 615 -54.05 82.28 64.59
CA THR A 615 -53.74 82.88 65.89
C THR A 615 -52.69 82.05 66.64
N THR A 616 -51.59 82.68 67.07
CA THR A 616 -50.58 82.05 67.95
C THR A 616 -50.74 82.58 69.36
N VAL A 617 -50.94 81.67 70.32
CA VAL A 617 -50.91 81.96 71.76
C VAL A 617 -49.45 82.07 72.21
N VAL A 618 -49.12 83.19 72.86
CA VAL A 618 -47.80 83.46 73.44
C VAL A 618 -47.71 82.83 74.83
N VAL A 619 -46.65 82.06 75.07
CA VAL A 619 -46.12 81.82 76.42
C VAL A 619 -44.72 82.42 76.47
N THR A 620 -44.54 83.36 77.39
CA THR A 620 -43.32 84.16 77.62
C THR A 620 -42.39 83.53 78.65
N GLY A 621 -41.09 83.73 78.44
CA GLY A 621 -40.04 83.77 79.48
C GLY A 621 -39.02 82.63 79.37
N LEU A 622 -37.69 82.81 79.49
CA LEU A 622 -36.85 83.96 79.87
C LEU A 622 -35.42 83.70 79.34
N GLY A 623 -34.80 84.70 78.70
CA GLY A 623 -33.34 84.95 78.71
C GLY A 623 -32.41 84.27 77.67
N GLY A 624 -31.74 85.09 76.85
CA GLY A 624 -30.40 84.79 76.28
C GLY A 624 -30.34 84.53 74.76
N PRO A 625 -29.31 85.01 74.03
CA PRO A 625 -29.44 85.40 72.62
C PRO A 625 -29.15 84.30 71.58
N ALA A 626 -29.56 84.63 70.35
CA ALA A 626 -29.48 83.86 69.12
C ALA A 626 -28.07 83.36 68.74
N THR A 627 -28.04 82.21 68.06
CA THR A 627 -27.19 81.98 66.88
C THR A 627 -27.80 80.90 65.99
N THR A 628 -27.95 81.22 64.71
CA THR A 628 -28.29 80.34 63.60
C THR A 628 -27.04 79.59 63.12
N THR A 629 -27.14 78.28 62.89
CA THR A 629 -26.49 77.57 61.76
C THR A 629 -27.06 76.17 61.58
N SER A 630 -27.00 75.71 60.34
CA SER A 630 -27.76 74.64 59.69
C SER A 630 -27.05 73.28 59.57
N LEU A 631 -27.87 72.24 59.31
CA LEU A 631 -27.60 70.88 58.79
C LEU A 631 -27.11 69.83 59.82
N PRO A 632 -27.27 68.51 59.54
CA PRO A 632 -28.44 67.79 59.01
C PRO A 632 -28.82 66.62 59.95
N VAL A 633 -30.10 66.24 60.04
CA VAL A 633 -30.53 65.11 60.89
C VAL A 633 -30.56 63.82 60.08
N SER A 634 -29.48 63.05 60.21
CA SER A 634 -29.46 61.60 60.02
C SER A 634 -29.85 60.95 61.35
N THR A 635 -30.91 60.15 61.36
CA THR A 635 -31.26 59.31 62.52
C THR A 635 -30.98 57.86 62.23
N VAL A 636 -29.98 57.33 62.92
CA VAL A 636 -29.69 55.91 63.13
C VAL A 636 -30.41 55.46 64.40
N ALA A 637 -31.15 54.34 64.36
CA ALA A 637 -31.36 53.41 65.48
C ALA A 637 -32.08 52.13 64.99
N PRO A 638 -31.95 50.99 65.70
CA PRO A 638 -30.78 50.13 65.74
C PRO A 638 -31.07 48.78 65.03
N SER A 639 -30.03 48.07 64.57
CA SER A 639 -30.17 46.69 64.10
C SER A 639 -29.00 45.87 64.62
N ALA A 640 -29.30 44.96 65.57
CA ALA A 640 -28.44 43.84 65.90
C ALA A 640 -28.97 42.59 65.17
N LEU A 641 -28.02 41.96 64.47
CA LEU A 641 -28.00 40.69 63.73
C LEU A 641 -28.59 39.45 64.45
N PRO A 642 -28.68 38.24 63.82
CA PRO A 642 -28.18 37.88 62.47
C PRO A 642 -29.14 37.12 61.52
N THR A 643 -28.94 37.42 60.24
CA THR A 643 -28.72 36.55 59.06
C THR A 643 -29.63 35.36 58.71
N THR A 644 -30.28 35.55 57.56
CA THR A 644 -30.34 34.70 56.33
C THR A 644 -31.15 33.40 56.42
N GLY A 645 -32.26 33.24 55.68
CA GLY A 645 -32.32 33.21 54.21
C GLY A 645 -31.96 31.79 53.76
N SER A 646 -32.81 30.99 53.09
CA SER A 646 -33.71 31.34 52.00
C SER A 646 -34.81 30.30 51.75
N GLY A 647 -36.01 30.79 51.43
CA GLY A 647 -36.78 30.35 50.25
C GLY A 647 -37.70 29.13 50.43
N ASN A 648 -38.84 29.02 49.77
CA ASN A 648 -39.50 29.86 48.76
C ASN A 648 -40.95 29.35 48.76
N THR A 649 -41.96 30.19 48.97
CA THR A 649 -43.36 29.73 48.98
C THR A 649 -43.99 29.85 47.59
N THR A 650 -44.24 28.68 47.02
CA THR A 650 -45.50 28.25 46.40
C THR A 650 -46.60 29.30 46.29
N SER A 651 -47.14 29.46 45.07
CA SER A 651 -48.53 29.12 44.69
C SER A 651 -49.03 30.05 43.59
N LEU A 652 -49.32 29.50 42.39
CA LEU A 652 -50.64 29.01 41.95
C LEU A 652 -51.23 30.06 40.98
N VAL A 653 -51.85 29.73 39.84
CA VAL A 653 -52.78 28.64 39.48
C VAL A 653 -52.66 28.45 37.95
N ALA A 654 -52.38 27.24 37.44
CA ALA A 654 -53.28 26.24 36.82
C ALA A 654 -53.92 26.65 35.48
N LEU A 655 -53.94 25.81 34.43
CA LEU A 655 -54.55 24.47 34.28
C LEU A 655 -53.68 23.65 33.28
N ALA A 656 -53.27 22.40 33.56
CA ALA A 656 -53.98 21.10 33.39
C ALA A 656 -53.91 20.56 31.93
N VAL A 657 -53.77 19.26 31.60
CA VAL A 657 -54.38 18.00 32.11
C VAL A 657 -53.62 16.76 31.53
N ALA A 658 -53.41 15.73 32.38
CA ALA A 658 -53.50 14.24 32.22
C ALA A 658 -52.66 13.42 31.20
N LEU A 659 -52.37 12.10 31.34
CA LEU A 659 -52.69 11.02 32.31
C LEU A 659 -51.69 9.82 32.15
N MET A 660 -51.47 9.03 33.23
CA MET A 660 -51.26 7.54 33.35
C MET A 660 -50.09 6.79 32.62
N VAL A 661 -49.42 5.73 33.14
CA VAL A 661 -49.44 4.91 34.39
C VAL A 661 -48.24 3.90 34.43
N ILE A 662 -47.74 3.55 35.64
CA ILE A 662 -47.00 2.34 36.16
C ILE A 662 -45.65 1.91 35.52
N GLY A 663 -44.56 1.51 36.21
CA GLY A 663 -44.20 1.35 37.63
C GLY A 663 -42.90 0.51 37.85
N VAL A 664 -42.25 0.69 39.03
CA VAL A 664 -41.42 -0.27 39.85
C VAL A 664 -40.07 -0.79 39.28
N ALA A 665 -38.95 -1.07 39.98
CA ALA A 665 -38.25 -0.69 41.23
C ALA A 665 -36.89 -1.46 41.30
N LEU A 666 -35.99 -1.08 42.24
CA LEU A 666 -34.77 -1.78 42.77
C LEU A 666 -33.49 -1.73 41.89
N GLY A 667 -32.24 -1.58 42.34
CA GLY A 667 -31.61 -1.40 43.66
C GLY A 667 -30.14 -1.93 43.67
N ARG A 668 -29.21 -1.17 44.30
CA ARG A 668 -27.92 -1.55 44.99
C ARG A 668 -26.58 -1.84 44.23
N ARG A 669 -25.57 -1.02 44.62
CA ARG A 669 -24.21 -1.25 45.22
C ARG A 669 -23.08 -2.11 44.58
N ARG A 670 -21.86 -1.49 44.61
CA ARG A 670 -20.45 -2.00 44.77
C ARG A 670 -19.89 -2.81 43.56
N GLN A 671 -18.60 -2.86 43.21
CA GLN A 671 -17.30 -2.72 43.89
C GLN A 671 -16.15 -2.54 42.84
N TRP A 672 -14.95 -2.13 43.29
CA TRP A 672 -13.66 -2.06 42.57
C TRP A 672 -12.99 -3.43 42.31
N SER A 673 -12.12 -3.54 41.29
CA SER A 673 -10.73 -4.08 41.38
C SER A 673 -9.92 -3.94 40.07
N ASP A 674 -8.62 -3.72 40.23
CA ASP A 674 -7.51 -3.76 39.24
C ASP A 674 -7.05 -5.20 38.87
N GLU A 675 -6.17 -5.26 37.84
CA GLU A 675 -5.17 -6.28 37.43
C GLU A 675 -5.66 -7.65 36.93
N VAL A 676 -5.41 -7.97 35.65
CA VAL A 676 -4.22 -8.69 35.08
C VAL A 676 -4.03 -8.25 33.64
#